data_AF-A0A7X2H2N3-F1
#
_entry.id   AF-A0A7X2H2N3-F1
#
_cell.length_a   1.000
_cell.length_b   1.000
_cell.length_c   1.000
_cell.angle_alpha   90.00
_cell.angle_beta   90.00
_cell.angle_gamma   90.00
#
_symmetry.space_group_name_H-M   'P 1'
#
loop_
_entity.id
_entity.type
_entity.pdbx_description
1 polymer ?
#
loop_
_entity_poly.entity_id
_entity_poly.type
_entity_poly.pdbx_seq_one_letter_code
_entity_poly.pdbx_strand_id
1 'polypeptide(L)'
;MFLLSVSVFGSDGTKIDEANLDMPAQTAANSSELPEGTVLWRLGQHDGSTHEFAAASSSNAKKIFSIASSGVKTTALQSIPSGLDGVNNPELKITYQLDKIPANGVLFRVGIIDAYKSVPQMSVFSNQQLSGIIQIAGVSGTDSKYSFRKTYELYIPKEQLQTGTNELKLRTTHSIYASDSEDKYTWWTWDDLSLESLNSPIKEPIHGSYALTGTMVNNKQFYFDEGAVTHLPYIMKWLGIAYSGNIMRTSCASDVGRSCSNMEDYYKELKDYNMQSVALYLYTGDIKLKADGSLPDDAVKKLTDYFEQYGTYFQYYEVDNEPGLFNRSKAVNLAVAQWLNTKGKEMAPHVQTVAPGWAYWPSYDEDSCGHQNATVRECGDPDGWERDPEQRMELEKVTDLTNGHSYGSSYIFSNGGSFTENLKTFGGATNGLSKKMLTTEFGTSDSHVDDYQYGATERTAAVFDRIMRGHIGYADMFVQHAAFFKNFSLFKYGFNLEEHDPAKTEIYYTKEKEDSRVSIMRRLSLAYATHGAPLTYQITNKTALADKLVYVRAVDTSTLEPLAGSGATSNKVLVNFVNFEETAQTVTVNVTMPKKTVYEGERFGNGDTYEAARSYVTGKKATPVLTFTETLAPGEAVQYILEPSSEMKASAPQGFKATAVKGLSVALNWLEAPGGSYEVLRADGSGSELKVVASKVQDTHYTDPNLNEGTLYSYAVRVTGAKLMSSTVQITATGLVPLDRTDWKVSSNVNTTASDPFSAIDGDRRTRWDTGVHQVPGEYYQIDLGKTHSIEAIDLDSTLSAYDYPRGYEVYVSNDANNWTLITSGKGNKEITTIHFPEVRTQYVRIVQTGSGGNYWSIQEMQIYSRE
;
A
#
# COMPACT_ATOMS: atom_id res chain seq x y z
N MET A 1 -57.41 -46.20 2.17
CA MET A 1 -58.69 -46.49 2.84
C MET A 1 -58.65 -45.82 4.20
N PHE A 2 -59.58 -44.88 4.41
CA PHE A 2 -60.07 -44.25 5.66
C PHE A 2 -59.59 -44.90 6.98
N LEU A 3 -59.01 -44.22 7.98
CA LEU A 3 -59.38 -43.00 8.77
C LEU A 3 -59.75 -43.37 10.22
N LEU A 4 -59.26 -42.53 11.16
CA LEU A 4 -59.84 -42.10 12.45
C LEU A 4 -59.88 -43.14 13.60
N SER A 5 -59.69 -42.78 14.88
CA SER A 5 -60.12 -41.55 15.59
C SER A 5 -59.31 -41.35 16.91
N VAL A 6 -58.72 -40.17 17.19
CA VAL A 6 -59.25 -38.96 17.92
C VAL A 6 -59.17 -39.10 19.45
N SER A 7 -58.41 -38.28 20.18
CA SER A 7 -58.73 -36.91 20.65
C SER A 7 -57.50 -36.38 21.43
N VAL A 8 -57.11 -35.09 21.39
CA VAL A 8 -57.84 -33.88 21.83
C VAL A 8 -57.38 -32.63 21.01
N PHE A 9 -58.34 -31.74 20.71
CA PHE A 9 -58.27 -30.42 20.01
C PHE A 9 -57.45 -29.36 20.79
N GLY A 10 -56.94 -28.24 20.25
CA GLY A 10 -57.02 -27.59 18.93
C GLY A 10 -56.38 -26.18 18.96
N SER A 11 -55.92 -25.73 17.79
CA SER A 11 -55.63 -24.35 17.29
C SER A 11 -55.11 -23.25 18.23
N ASP A 12 -53.94 -22.69 17.92
CA ASP A 12 -53.79 -21.29 17.47
C ASP A 12 -52.32 -20.96 17.20
N GLY A 13 -52.08 -20.09 16.21
CA GLY A 13 -50.74 -19.69 15.80
C GLY A 13 -49.98 -18.98 16.91
N THR A 14 -48.68 -19.25 17.01
CA THR A 14 -47.73 -18.33 17.65
C THR A 14 -46.29 -18.69 17.25
N LYS A 15 -45.65 -17.69 16.65
CA LYS A 15 -44.23 -17.31 16.72
C LYS A 15 -43.18 -18.43 16.62
N ILE A 16 -42.51 -18.45 15.48
CA ILE A 16 -41.11 -18.89 15.40
C ILE A 16 -40.34 -17.94 16.32
N ASP A 17 -39.75 -18.46 17.38
CA ASP A 17 -38.81 -17.71 18.21
C ASP A 17 -37.60 -17.33 17.34
N GLU A 18 -37.58 -16.07 16.92
CA GLU A 18 -36.36 -15.36 16.60
C GLU A 18 -35.48 -15.46 17.85
N ALA A 19 -34.42 -16.28 17.77
CA ALA A 19 -33.36 -16.22 18.74
C ALA A 19 -32.75 -14.82 18.65
N ASN A 20 -33.19 -13.93 19.54
CA ASN A 20 -32.49 -12.71 19.88
C ASN A 20 -31.11 -13.11 20.39
N LEU A 21 -30.16 -13.18 19.47
CA LEU A 21 -28.73 -13.21 19.74
C LEU A 21 -28.36 -11.84 20.26
N ASP A 22 -28.56 -11.66 21.56
CA ASP A 22 -27.99 -10.57 22.33
C ASP A 22 -26.48 -10.84 22.41
N MET A 23 -25.76 -10.51 21.32
CA MET A 23 -24.32 -10.49 21.33
C MET A 23 -23.89 -9.38 22.29
N PRO A 24 -23.03 -9.66 23.29
CA PRO A 24 -22.48 -8.58 24.09
C PRO A 24 -21.79 -7.61 23.15
N ALA A 25 -22.21 -6.35 23.18
CA ALA A 25 -21.52 -5.25 22.53
C ALA A 25 -20.10 -5.20 23.09
N GLN A 26 -19.18 -5.94 22.46
CA GLN A 26 -17.76 -5.70 22.62
C GLN A 26 -17.51 -4.32 22.03
N THR A 27 -17.43 -3.35 22.94
CA THR A 27 -17.02 -1.98 22.67
C THR A 27 -15.80 -2.00 21.77
N ALA A 28 -15.99 -1.47 20.55
CA ALA A 28 -14.94 -1.26 19.58
C ALA A 28 -13.76 -0.57 20.25
N ALA A 29 -12.57 -1.18 20.20
CA ALA A 29 -11.35 -0.43 20.39
C ALA A 29 -11.28 0.61 19.24
N ASN A 30 -11.50 1.86 19.65
CA ASN A 30 -11.21 3.14 18.99
C ASN A 30 -11.53 3.24 17.48
N SER A 31 -12.81 3.23 17.09
CA SER A 31 -13.22 4.38 16.27
C SER A 31 -13.22 5.58 17.23
N SER A 32 -12.61 6.70 16.88
CA SER A 32 -12.75 7.88 17.73
C SER A 32 -14.24 8.17 17.87
N GLU A 33 -14.81 8.01 19.07
CA GLU A 33 -16.19 8.42 19.32
C GLU A 33 -16.34 9.86 18.81
N LEU A 34 -17.20 10.04 17.82
CA LEU A 34 -17.42 11.37 17.27
C LEU A 34 -18.00 12.26 18.39
N PRO A 35 -17.56 13.52 18.49
CA PRO A 35 -18.06 14.40 19.52
C PRO A 35 -19.58 14.52 19.46
N GLU A 36 -20.22 14.56 20.62
CA GLU A 36 -21.63 14.92 20.70
C GLU A 36 -21.88 16.29 20.04
N GLY A 37 -23.02 16.41 19.39
CA GLY A 37 -23.44 17.63 18.73
C GLY A 37 -24.85 18.07 19.10
N THR A 38 -25.14 19.34 18.87
CA THR A 38 -26.50 19.87 18.92
C THR A 38 -27.06 19.89 17.51
N VAL A 39 -28.15 19.14 17.27
CA VAL A 39 -28.84 19.08 15.98
C VAL A 39 -29.31 20.48 15.59
N LEU A 40 -28.78 20.99 14.48
CA LEU A 40 -29.21 22.24 13.86
C LEU A 40 -30.48 22.00 13.04
N TRP A 41 -30.51 20.88 12.31
CA TRP A 41 -31.66 20.41 11.59
C TRP A 41 -31.54 18.93 11.26
N ARG A 42 -32.69 18.29 11.06
CA ARG A 42 -32.82 16.93 10.55
C ARG A 42 -33.95 16.91 9.52
N LEU A 43 -33.70 16.23 8.41
CA LEU A 43 -34.64 15.94 7.34
C LEU A 43 -34.83 14.42 7.35
N GLY A 44 -36.04 14.02 7.72
CA GLY A 44 -36.42 12.62 7.81
C GLY A 44 -36.22 11.94 9.17
N GLN A 45 -36.62 10.68 9.25
CA GLN A 45 -36.45 9.77 10.38
C GLN A 45 -35.44 8.69 10.03
N HIS A 46 -34.65 8.28 11.01
CA HIS A 46 -33.72 7.16 10.83
C HIS A 46 -34.45 5.83 11.04
N ASP A 47 -35.36 5.48 10.12
CA ASP A 47 -36.25 4.31 10.20
C ASP A 47 -36.02 3.26 9.10
N GLY A 48 -35.03 3.50 8.25
CA GLY A 48 -34.65 2.65 7.13
C GLY A 48 -35.63 2.72 5.96
N SER A 49 -36.30 3.85 5.74
CA SER A 49 -37.29 4.01 4.69
C SER A 49 -37.29 5.40 4.05
N THR A 50 -37.78 5.48 2.81
CA THR A 50 -37.84 6.75 2.06
C THR A 50 -39.21 7.42 2.08
N HIS A 51 -40.17 6.92 2.88
CA HIS A 51 -41.61 7.18 2.70
C HIS A 51 -42.03 8.64 2.88
N GLU A 52 -41.27 9.42 3.65
CA GLU A 52 -41.59 10.83 3.90
C GLU A 52 -41.06 11.78 2.81
N PHE A 53 -40.17 11.29 1.95
CA PHE A 53 -39.62 12.06 0.83
C PHE A 53 -40.43 11.87 -0.44
N ALA A 54 -40.30 12.83 -1.36
CA ALA A 54 -40.79 12.66 -2.72
C ALA A 54 -39.94 11.62 -3.45
N ALA A 55 -40.55 10.75 -4.25
CA ALA A 55 -39.80 9.91 -5.17
C ALA A 55 -38.85 10.79 -6.01
N ALA A 56 -37.58 10.37 -6.11
CA ALA A 56 -36.52 11.19 -6.71
C ALA A 56 -36.94 11.80 -8.06
N SER A 57 -37.46 11.01 -9.00
CA SER A 57 -37.87 11.47 -10.34
C SER A 57 -39.19 12.25 -10.40
N SER A 58 -39.82 12.58 -9.28
CA SER A 58 -41.13 13.24 -9.27
C SER A 58 -41.03 14.75 -9.49
N SER A 59 -42.03 15.36 -10.13
CA SER A 59 -42.11 16.82 -10.30
C SER A 59 -42.24 17.60 -8.99
N ASN A 60 -42.54 16.90 -7.90
CA ASN A 60 -42.66 17.49 -6.56
C ASN A 60 -41.31 17.63 -5.86
N ALA A 61 -40.28 16.89 -6.31
CA ALA A 61 -38.92 17.01 -5.80
C ALA A 61 -38.32 18.37 -6.20
N LYS A 62 -38.01 19.19 -5.19
CA LYS A 62 -37.38 20.49 -5.38
C LYS A 62 -35.87 20.35 -5.32
N LYS A 63 -35.18 21.10 -6.20
CA LYS A 63 -33.73 21.24 -6.19
C LYS A 63 -33.21 22.15 -5.07
N ILE A 64 -34.07 23.00 -4.52
CA ILE A 64 -33.73 23.92 -3.43
C ILE A 64 -34.75 23.74 -2.31
N PHE A 65 -34.25 23.51 -1.10
CA PHE A 65 -35.04 23.40 0.11
C PHE A 65 -34.53 24.37 1.17
N SER A 66 -35.43 25.16 1.76
CA SER A 66 -35.09 26.10 2.81
C SER A 66 -35.62 25.63 4.15
N ILE A 67 -34.72 25.49 5.12
CA ILE A 67 -35.07 25.16 6.49
C ILE A 67 -35.58 26.42 7.19
N ALA A 68 -36.85 26.38 7.60
CA ALA A 68 -37.47 27.46 8.34
C ALA A 68 -36.92 27.53 9.77
N SER A 69 -36.87 28.74 10.35
CA SER A 69 -36.45 28.93 11.75
C SER A 69 -37.35 28.24 12.77
N SER A 70 -38.59 27.93 12.40
CA SER A 70 -39.55 27.16 13.22
C SER A 70 -39.38 25.65 13.11
N GLY A 71 -38.34 25.16 12.41
CA GLY A 71 -38.11 23.74 12.14
C GLY A 71 -38.81 23.24 10.88
N VAL A 72 -38.59 21.97 10.56
CA VAL A 72 -39.10 21.32 9.33
C VAL A 72 -40.40 20.59 9.65
N LYS A 73 -41.49 20.96 8.96
CA LYS A 73 -42.77 20.22 9.04
C LYS A 73 -42.68 18.95 8.21
N THR A 74 -43.29 17.87 8.68
CA THR A 74 -43.34 16.57 7.98
C THR A 74 -43.88 16.68 6.55
N THR A 75 -44.91 17.51 6.31
CA THR A 75 -45.46 17.73 4.97
C THR A 75 -44.49 18.43 4.01
N ALA A 76 -43.48 19.13 4.51
CA ALA A 76 -42.47 19.76 3.67
C ALA A 76 -41.44 18.74 3.14
N LEU A 77 -41.27 17.59 3.81
CA LEU A 77 -40.34 16.52 3.41
C LEU A 77 -40.74 15.90 2.06
N GLN A 78 -42.04 15.87 1.73
CA GLN A 78 -42.53 15.42 0.42
C GLN A 78 -42.13 16.34 -0.76
N SER A 79 -41.39 17.42 -0.50
CA SER A 79 -40.78 18.24 -1.55
C SER A 79 -39.27 18.06 -1.67
N ILE A 80 -38.66 17.21 -0.84
CA ILE A 80 -37.26 16.81 -0.91
C ILE A 80 -37.22 15.45 -1.62
N PRO A 81 -36.31 15.23 -2.58
CA PRO A 81 -36.19 13.93 -3.22
C PRO A 81 -35.73 12.85 -2.22
N SER A 82 -36.09 11.59 -2.46
CA SER A 82 -35.72 10.42 -1.65
C SER A 82 -34.25 9.97 -1.85
N GLY A 83 -33.47 10.75 -2.59
CA GLY A 83 -32.12 10.43 -3.06
C GLY A 83 -31.72 11.33 -4.22
N LEU A 84 -30.48 11.22 -4.70
CA LEU A 84 -30.05 11.88 -5.94
C LEU A 84 -29.76 10.84 -7.01
N ASP A 85 -29.92 11.26 -8.26
CA ASP A 85 -29.58 10.48 -9.45
C ASP A 85 -28.96 11.40 -10.51
N GLY A 86 -27.94 10.91 -11.22
CA GLY A 86 -27.19 11.71 -12.18
C GLY A 86 -28.03 12.30 -13.32
N VAL A 87 -29.13 11.64 -13.69
CA VAL A 87 -29.94 11.99 -14.87
C VAL A 87 -30.99 13.05 -14.56
N ASN A 88 -31.81 12.84 -13.54
CA ASN A 88 -33.02 13.62 -13.30
C ASN A 88 -32.83 14.63 -12.17
N ASN A 89 -32.12 14.24 -11.11
CA ASN A 89 -31.95 15.05 -9.90
C ASN A 89 -30.50 14.99 -9.40
N PRO A 90 -29.55 15.60 -10.14
CA PRO A 90 -28.14 15.51 -9.80
C PRO A 90 -27.75 16.38 -8.60
N GLU A 91 -28.65 17.23 -8.09
CA GLU A 91 -28.30 18.21 -7.06
C GLU A 91 -29.48 18.54 -6.13
N LEU A 92 -29.16 18.69 -4.85
CA LEU A 92 -30.03 19.27 -3.82
C LEU A 92 -29.27 20.36 -3.06
N LYS A 93 -29.87 21.56 -3.00
CA LYS A 93 -29.40 22.70 -2.19
C LYS A 93 -30.27 22.87 -0.96
N ILE A 94 -29.67 22.84 0.21
CA ILE A 94 -30.32 23.07 1.50
C ILE A 94 -29.84 24.39 2.06
N THR A 95 -30.74 25.36 2.20
CA THR A 95 -30.42 26.67 2.82
C THR A 95 -30.90 26.70 4.26
N TYR A 96 -30.05 27.16 5.18
CA TYR A 96 -30.36 27.26 6.61
C TYR A 96 -29.77 28.53 7.24
N GLN A 97 -30.23 28.90 8.42
CA GLN A 97 -29.74 30.07 9.15
C GLN A 97 -28.84 29.65 10.31
N LEU A 98 -27.78 30.43 10.55
CA LEU A 98 -26.93 30.32 11.74
C LEU A 98 -26.87 31.68 12.45
N ASP A 99 -27.34 31.74 13.70
CA ASP A 99 -27.21 32.96 14.52
C ASP A 99 -25.74 33.26 14.87
N LYS A 100 -24.94 32.19 15.01
CA LYS A 100 -23.50 32.24 15.23
C LYS A 100 -22.83 31.05 14.55
N ILE A 101 -21.57 31.21 14.18
CA ILE A 101 -20.76 30.11 13.64
C ILE A 101 -20.43 29.12 14.78
N PRO A 102 -20.75 27.82 14.64
CA PRO A 102 -20.34 26.79 15.59
C PRO A 102 -18.81 26.76 15.78
N ALA A 103 -18.34 26.84 17.03
CA ALA A 103 -16.93 27.04 17.34
C ALA A 103 -16.02 25.87 16.89
N ASN A 104 -16.59 24.67 16.76
CA ASN A 104 -15.89 23.45 16.38
C ASN A 104 -16.28 22.95 14.97
N GLY A 105 -17.02 23.76 14.20
CA GLY A 105 -17.60 23.32 12.93
C GLY A 105 -18.89 22.51 13.12
N VAL A 106 -19.30 21.83 12.06
CA VAL A 106 -20.53 21.01 12.03
C VAL A 106 -20.23 19.64 11.43
N LEU A 107 -21.05 18.66 11.77
CA LEU A 107 -21.03 17.31 11.20
C LEU A 107 -22.29 17.12 10.36
N PHE A 108 -22.09 16.85 9.07
CA PHE A 108 -23.15 16.43 8.17
C PHE A 108 -23.27 14.90 8.21
N ARG A 109 -24.47 14.37 8.39
CA ARG A 109 -24.75 12.93 8.34
C ARG A 109 -25.79 12.64 7.27
N VAL A 110 -25.59 11.53 6.55
CA VAL A 110 -26.55 11.00 5.59
C VAL A 110 -26.67 9.48 5.76
N GLY A 111 -27.86 9.01 6.12
CA GLY A 111 -28.19 7.58 6.17
C GLY A 111 -28.53 7.09 4.77
N ILE A 112 -27.71 6.21 4.19
CA ILE A 112 -27.96 5.63 2.86
C ILE A 112 -28.67 4.29 3.01
N ILE A 113 -29.77 4.10 2.28
CA ILE A 113 -30.58 2.87 2.30
C ILE A 113 -30.19 1.93 1.16
N ASP A 114 -29.92 2.49 -0.02
CA ASP A 114 -29.61 1.75 -1.23
C ASP A 114 -28.81 2.63 -2.19
N ALA A 115 -27.91 2.01 -2.94
CA ALA A 115 -27.07 2.64 -3.94
C ALA A 115 -26.65 1.63 -5.01
N TYR A 116 -26.40 2.12 -6.22
CA TYR A 116 -25.92 1.28 -7.31
C TYR A 116 -24.48 0.80 -7.11
N LYS A 117 -24.13 -0.33 -7.70
CA LYS A 117 -22.78 -0.94 -7.62
C LYS A 117 -21.65 -0.16 -8.29
N SER A 118 -21.93 0.93 -9.00
CA SER A 118 -20.92 1.80 -9.60
C SER A 118 -20.10 2.57 -8.56
N VAL A 119 -20.50 2.54 -7.28
CA VAL A 119 -19.95 3.39 -6.22
C VAL A 119 -20.22 4.88 -6.50
N PRO A 120 -21.50 5.32 -6.47
CA PRO A 120 -21.87 6.72 -6.64
C PRO A 120 -21.11 7.64 -5.68
N GLN A 121 -20.84 8.87 -6.12
CA GLN A 121 -20.12 9.85 -5.31
C GLN A 121 -20.99 11.08 -5.06
N MET A 122 -21.01 11.54 -3.81
CA MET A 122 -21.73 12.74 -3.39
C MET A 122 -20.73 13.83 -3.02
N SER A 123 -20.57 14.83 -3.88
CA SER A 123 -19.85 16.05 -3.52
C SER A 123 -20.72 16.94 -2.62
N VAL A 124 -20.14 17.36 -1.51
CA VAL A 124 -20.77 18.18 -0.48
C VAL A 124 -20.04 19.51 -0.45
N PHE A 125 -20.77 20.59 -0.73
CA PHE A 125 -20.26 21.95 -0.68
C PHE A 125 -20.94 22.72 0.44
N SER A 126 -20.15 23.46 1.22
CA SER A 126 -20.64 24.45 2.16
C SER A 126 -20.29 25.84 1.62
N ASN A 127 -21.32 26.64 1.35
CA ASN A 127 -21.18 28.00 0.82
C ASN A 127 -20.24 28.07 -0.41
N GLN A 128 -20.48 27.17 -1.39
CA GLN A 128 -19.70 26.99 -2.63
C GLN A 128 -18.26 26.49 -2.47
N GLN A 129 -17.81 26.17 -1.25
CA GLN A 129 -16.50 25.54 -1.02
C GLN A 129 -16.68 24.04 -0.82
N LEU A 130 -15.85 23.20 -1.47
CA LEU A 130 -15.90 21.75 -1.27
C LEU A 130 -15.56 21.40 0.18
N SER A 131 -16.47 20.72 0.86
CA SER A 131 -16.23 20.09 2.17
C SER A 131 -15.73 18.66 2.00
N GLY A 132 -16.16 17.98 0.93
CA GLY A 132 -15.62 16.71 0.46
C GLY A 132 -16.58 15.95 -0.47
N ILE A 133 -16.10 14.90 -1.13
CA ILE A 133 -16.84 13.86 -1.89
C ILE A 133 -17.06 12.53 -1.11
N ILE A 134 -18.27 12.21 -0.64
CA ILE A 134 -18.57 10.92 0.02
C ILE A 134 -18.59 9.79 -1.03
N GLN A 135 -17.90 8.68 -0.77
CA GLN A 135 -17.92 7.47 -1.60
C GLN A 135 -19.00 6.51 -1.09
N ILE A 136 -20.03 6.23 -1.89
CA ILE A 136 -21.19 5.46 -1.44
C ILE A 136 -21.12 4.06 -2.02
N ALA A 137 -20.76 3.08 -1.20
CA ALA A 137 -20.82 1.68 -1.60
C ALA A 137 -22.28 1.21 -1.75
N GLY A 138 -22.53 0.41 -2.77
CA GLY A 138 -23.86 -0.06 -3.14
C GLY A 138 -23.83 -1.45 -3.75
N VAL A 139 -24.93 -2.18 -3.60
CA VAL A 139 -25.08 -3.55 -4.11
C VAL A 139 -26.21 -3.68 -5.13
N SER A 140 -26.99 -2.61 -5.36
CA SER A 140 -27.99 -2.63 -6.40
C SER A 140 -27.34 -2.85 -7.77
N GLY A 141 -27.86 -3.82 -8.51
CA GLY A 141 -27.28 -4.32 -9.76
C GLY A 141 -26.30 -5.50 -9.63
N THR A 142 -26.10 -6.06 -8.43
CA THR A 142 -25.23 -7.24 -8.18
C THR A 142 -26.00 -8.55 -7.96
N ASP A 143 -27.30 -8.63 -8.23
CA ASP A 143 -28.19 -9.76 -7.89
C ASP A 143 -28.16 -10.19 -6.39
N SER A 144 -27.42 -9.47 -5.53
CA SER A 144 -27.36 -9.73 -4.10
C SER A 144 -28.74 -9.61 -3.48
N LYS A 145 -29.09 -10.59 -2.64
CA LYS A 145 -30.33 -10.58 -1.84
C LYS A 145 -30.18 -9.81 -0.53
N TYR A 146 -28.95 -9.41 -0.19
CA TYR A 146 -28.62 -8.77 1.07
C TYR A 146 -28.40 -7.28 0.82
N SER A 147 -29.06 -6.45 1.62
CA SER A 147 -28.94 -5.00 1.56
C SER A 147 -27.68 -4.50 2.28
N PHE A 148 -27.17 -3.35 1.84
CA PHE A 148 -26.15 -2.59 2.53
C PHE A 148 -26.65 -1.18 2.79
N ARG A 149 -26.87 -0.87 4.06
CA ARG A 149 -27.22 0.45 4.57
C ARG A 149 -26.05 0.98 5.37
N LYS A 150 -25.77 2.27 5.26
CA LYS A 150 -24.67 2.92 5.99
C LYS A 150 -24.93 4.40 6.17
N THR A 151 -24.72 4.88 7.38
CA THR A 151 -24.63 6.31 7.66
C THR A 151 -23.22 6.79 7.35
N TYR A 152 -23.12 7.77 6.45
CA TYR A 152 -21.88 8.44 6.12
C TYR A 152 -21.83 9.80 6.82
N GLU A 153 -20.63 10.19 7.24
CA GLU A 153 -20.42 11.35 8.09
C GLU A 153 -19.34 12.24 7.48
N LEU A 154 -19.56 13.55 7.45
CA LEU A 154 -18.65 14.50 6.83
C LEU A 154 -18.47 15.72 7.74
N TYR A 155 -17.22 15.99 8.11
CA TYR A 155 -16.88 17.16 8.91
C TYR A 155 -16.79 18.41 8.03
N ILE A 156 -17.55 19.45 8.38
CA ILE A 156 -17.49 20.77 7.74
C ILE A 156 -16.86 21.75 8.72
N PRO A 157 -15.65 22.27 8.43
CA PRO A 157 -14.94 23.15 9.33
C PRO A 157 -15.62 24.53 9.38
N LYS A 158 -15.50 25.20 10.53
CA LYS A 158 -16.16 26.50 10.77
C LYS A 158 -15.78 27.59 9.77
N GLU A 159 -14.61 27.49 9.14
CA GLU A 159 -14.08 28.43 8.16
C GLU A 159 -14.81 28.36 6.81
N GLN A 160 -15.66 27.35 6.61
CA GLN A 160 -16.61 27.23 5.50
C GLN A 160 -18.01 27.75 5.84
N LEU A 161 -18.28 28.08 7.11
CA LEU A 161 -19.58 28.56 7.58
C LEU A 161 -19.59 30.09 7.71
N GLN A 162 -20.80 30.66 7.73
CA GLN A 162 -21.02 32.08 7.98
C GLN A 162 -22.22 32.33 8.89
N THR A 163 -22.31 33.52 9.49
CA THR A 163 -23.53 33.95 10.18
C THR A 163 -24.63 34.28 9.18
N GLY A 164 -25.89 34.09 9.55
CA GLY A 164 -27.03 34.26 8.65
C GLY A 164 -27.18 33.06 7.72
N THR A 165 -27.42 33.33 6.43
CA THR A 165 -27.81 32.28 5.47
C THR A 165 -26.61 31.46 5.05
N ASN A 166 -26.72 30.15 5.17
CA ASN A 166 -25.75 29.17 4.69
C ASN A 166 -26.40 28.27 3.64
N GLU A 167 -25.60 27.78 2.70
CA GLU A 167 -25.99 26.77 1.72
C GLU A 167 -25.16 25.49 1.96
N LEU A 168 -25.85 24.36 2.06
CA LEU A 168 -25.28 23.03 1.90
C LEU A 168 -25.76 22.46 0.56
N LYS A 169 -24.85 22.21 -0.36
CA LYS A 169 -25.16 21.68 -1.69
C LYS A 169 -24.62 20.27 -1.82
N LEU A 170 -25.51 19.33 -2.08
CA LEU A 170 -25.22 17.92 -2.34
C LEU A 170 -25.34 17.68 -3.83
N ARG A 171 -24.31 17.11 -4.46
CA ARG A 171 -24.28 16.94 -5.91
C ARG A 171 -23.73 15.56 -6.29
N THR A 172 -24.36 14.89 -7.24
CA THR A 172 -23.82 13.68 -7.87
C THR A 172 -22.52 14.03 -8.60
N THR A 173 -21.53 13.15 -8.53
CA THR A 173 -20.23 13.38 -9.17
C THR A 173 -19.67 12.05 -9.62
N HIS A 174 -18.96 12.07 -10.76
CA HIS A 174 -18.29 10.90 -11.30
C HIS A 174 -16.79 10.95 -11.00
N SER A 175 -16.09 9.84 -11.22
CA SER A 175 -14.64 9.89 -11.27
C SER A 175 -14.19 10.75 -12.45
N ILE A 176 -12.94 11.24 -12.41
CA ILE A 176 -12.38 12.09 -13.47
C ILE A 176 -12.27 11.40 -14.84
N TYR A 177 -12.51 10.08 -14.89
CA TYR A 177 -12.38 9.27 -16.10
C TYR A 177 -13.74 8.98 -16.74
N ALA A 178 -14.81 8.94 -15.95
CA ALA A 178 -16.14 8.57 -16.39
C ALA A 178 -16.82 9.74 -17.12
N SER A 179 -17.71 9.42 -18.05
CA SER A 179 -18.50 10.40 -18.80
C SER A 179 -19.96 10.42 -18.30
N ASP A 180 -20.78 11.31 -18.85
CA ASP A 180 -22.24 11.38 -18.62
C ASP A 180 -22.97 10.03 -18.90
N SER A 181 -22.30 9.06 -19.53
CA SER A 181 -22.81 7.68 -19.66
C SER A 181 -23.03 7.00 -18.30
N GLU A 182 -22.26 7.40 -17.27
CA GLU A 182 -22.34 6.88 -15.91
C GLU A 182 -23.57 7.41 -15.14
N ASP A 183 -24.15 8.55 -15.52
CA ASP A 183 -25.24 9.24 -14.80
C ASP A 183 -26.40 8.32 -14.40
N LYS A 184 -26.78 7.40 -15.28
CA LYS A 184 -27.88 6.43 -15.07
C LYS A 184 -27.57 5.37 -14.01
N TYR A 185 -26.29 5.23 -13.66
CA TYR A 185 -25.76 4.35 -12.63
C TYR A 185 -25.32 5.13 -11.39
N THR A 186 -25.26 6.46 -11.45
CA THR A 186 -24.90 7.31 -10.31
C THR A 186 -26.15 7.69 -9.54
N TRP A 187 -26.63 6.79 -8.69
CA TRP A 187 -27.80 7.05 -7.87
C TRP A 187 -27.73 6.35 -6.51
N TRP A 188 -28.38 6.96 -5.53
CA TRP A 188 -28.60 6.41 -4.20
C TRP A 188 -29.93 6.91 -3.63
N THR A 189 -30.38 6.26 -2.57
CA THR A 189 -31.52 6.70 -1.74
C THR A 189 -31.08 6.87 -0.30
N TRP A 190 -31.73 7.79 0.41
CA TRP A 190 -31.41 8.09 1.81
C TRP A 190 -32.62 7.91 2.74
N ASP A 191 -32.29 7.66 4.00
CA ASP A 191 -33.18 7.54 5.15
C ASP A 191 -33.37 8.89 5.83
N ASP A 192 -32.26 9.53 6.19
CA ASP A 192 -32.27 10.85 6.79
C ASP A 192 -31.02 11.65 6.42
N LEU A 193 -31.15 12.97 6.53
CA LEU A 193 -30.04 13.91 6.46
C LEU A 193 -30.07 14.77 7.70
N SER A 194 -28.92 15.01 8.32
CA SER A 194 -28.84 15.91 9.46
C SER A 194 -27.56 16.72 9.48
N LEU A 195 -27.63 17.85 10.19
CA LEU A 195 -26.49 18.70 10.47
C LEU A 195 -26.45 18.99 11.96
N GLU A 196 -25.31 18.69 12.57
CA GLU A 196 -25.08 18.86 14.00
C GLU A 196 -23.92 19.83 14.24
N SER A 197 -24.10 20.75 15.17
CA SER A 197 -23.00 21.59 15.66
C SER A 197 -22.21 20.86 16.72
N LEU A 198 -20.89 20.75 16.55
CA LEU A 198 -20.06 19.94 17.46
C LEU A 198 -19.78 20.66 18.78
N ASN A 199 -20.00 19.97 19.90
CA ASN A 199 -19.78 20.52 21.24
C ASN A 199 -18.29 20.58 21.62
N SER A 200 -17.46 19.76 21.00
CA SER A 200 -15.99 19.79 21.13
C SER A 200 -15.29 19.56 19.79
N PRO A 201 -14.00 19.90 19.64
CA PRO A 201 -13.25 19.64 18.41
C PRO A 201 -13.24 18.16 18.02
N ILE A 202 -13.38 17.87 16.73
CA ILE A 202 -13.20 16.51 16.23
C ILE A 202 -11.72 16.13 16.29
N LYS A 203 -11.43 14.86 16.61
CA LYS A 203 -10.07 14.34 16.71
C LYS A 203 -9.41 14.10 15.35
N GLU A 204 -10.20 13.87 14.32
CA GLU A 204 -9.74 13.61 12.96
C GLU A 204 -10.73 14.17 11.93
N PRO A 205 -10.28 14.55 10.72
CA PRO A 205 -11.19 14.89 9.64
C PRO A 205 -11.89 13.63 9.13
N ILE A 206 -13.22 13.60 9.16
CA ILE A 206 -14.03 12.51 8.62
C ILE A 206 -14.65 12.92 7.29
N HIS A 207 -14.58 12.01 6.32
CA HIS A 207 -15.04 12.27 4.97
C HIS A 207 -15.74 11.06 4.34
N GLY A 208 -16.94 10.79 4.83
CA GLY A 208 -17.73 9.59 4.55
C GLY A 208 -17.51 8.53 5.62
N SER A 209 -16.28 8.04 5.75
CA SER A 209 -15.87 7.06 6.77
C SER A 209 -14.38 7.20 7.06
N TYR A 210 -13.95 6.68 8.22
CA TYR A 210 -12.53 6.46 8.47
C TYR A 210 -12.06 5.25 7.67
N ALA A 211 -10.97 5.42 6.92
CA ALA A 211 -10.36 4.36 6.13
C ALA A 211 -8.84 4.42 6.29
N LEU A 212 -8.23 3.26 6.50
CA LEU A 212 -6.77 3.12 6.52
C LEU A 212 -6.32 2.32 5.31
N THR A 213 -5.22 2.72 4.69
CA THR A 213 -4.73 2.03 3.51
C THR A 213 -3.21 2.03 3.39
N GLY A 214 -2.69 1.07 2.62
CA GLY A 214 -1.29 1.03 2.24
C GLY A 214 -1.04 -0.04 1.20
N THR A 215 0.15 -0.61 1.20
CA THR A 215 0.59 -1.63 0.24
C THR A 215 1.50 -2.65 0.95
N MET A 216 2.16 -3.50 0.17
CA MET A 216 3.27 -4.35 0.58
C MET A 216 4.53 -3.94 -0.18
N VAL A 217 5.64 -3.74 0.52
CA VAL A 217 6.95 -3.50 -0.09
C VAL A 217 7.83 -4.70 0.21
N ASN A 218 8.10 -5.50 -0.81
CA ASN A 218 9.00 -6.64 -0.72
C ASN A 218 9.86 -6.73 -1.99
N ASN A 219 10.99 -7.42 -1.86
CA ASN A 219 11.89 -7.71 -2.96
C ASN A 219 11.53 -9.08 -3.56
N LYS A 220 11.63 -9.21 -4.89
CA LYS A 220 11.28 -10.42 -5.66
C LYS A 220 10.00 -11.12 -5.15
N GLN A 221 8.96 -10.34 -4.85
CA GLN A 221 7.62 -10.77 -4.41
C GLN A 221 7.48 -11.39 -3.01
N PHE A 222 8.56 -11.76 -2.32
CA PHE A 222 8.46 -12.51 -1.04
C PHE A 222 9.45 -12.08 0.05
N TYR A 223 10.48 -11.29 -0.28
CA TYR A 223 11.59 -11.04 0.64
C TYR A 223 11.49 -9.67 1.32
N PHE A 224 11.48 -9.69 2.65
CA PHE A 224 11.65 -8.53 3.52
C PHE A 224 13.13 -8.43 3.90
N ASP A 225 13.95 -8.10 2.90
CA ASP A 225 15.41 -7.96 2.97
C ASP A 225 15.83 -6.47 3.06
N GLU A 226 17.13 -6.19 3.01
CA GLU A 226 17.66 -4.82 3.04
C GLU A 226 17.08 -3.95 1.90
N GLY A 227 16.88 -4.53 0.71
CA GLY A 227 16.24 -3.85 -0.42
C GLY A 227 14.82 -3.39 -0.09
N ALA A 228 14.01 -4.27 0.50
CA ALA A 228 12.66 -3.90 0.96
C ALA A 228 12.68 -2.80 2.04
N VAL A 229 13.56 -2.93 3.04
CA VAL A 229 13.71 -1.94 4.12
C VAL A 229 14.10 -0.56 3.58
N THR A 230 15.08 -0.51 2.67
CA THR A 230 15.58 0.76 2.11
C THR A 230 14.57 1.47 1.21
N HIS A 231 13.70 0.73 0.51
CA HIS A 231 12.65 1.31 -0.34
C HIS A 231 11.41 1.73 0.44
N LEU A 232 11.14 1.10 1.59
CA LEU A 232 9.91 1.28 2.36
C LEU A 232 9.60 2.76 2.68
N PRO A 233 10.52 3.57 3.25
CA PRO A 233 10.30 5.01 3.48
C PRO A 233 9.91 5.81 2.24
N TYR A 234 10.51 5.48 1.09
CA TYR A 234 10.27 6.17 -0.17
C TYR A 234 8.84 5.90 -0.65
N ILE A 235 8.44 4.64 -0.65
CA ILE A 235 7.10 4.23 -1.08
C ILE A 235 6.01 4.82 -0.18
N MET A 236 6.16 4.75 1.15
CA MET A 236 5.14 5.26 2.07
C MET A 236 4.92 6.77 1.94
N LYS A 237 6.01 7.55 1.80
CA LYS A 237 5.93 9.00 1.59
C LYS A 237 5.33 9.34 0.22
N TRP A 238 5.73 8.62 -0.83
CA TRP A 238 5.27 8.90 -2.19
C TRP A 238 3.79 8.54 -2.39
N LEU A 239 3.29 7.50 -1.73
CA LEU A 239 1.86 7.17 -1.71
C LEU A 239 1.03 8.06 -0.77
N GLY A 240 1.68 8.89 0.05
CA GLY A 240 1.01 9.81 0.99
C GLY A 240 0.35 9.11 2.17
N ILE A 241 0.85 7.93 2.55
CA ILE A 241 0.30 7.10 3.63
C ILE A 241 1.13 7.18 4.93
N ALA A 242 2.35 7.71 4.86
CA ALA A 242 3.23 7.85 6.01
C ALA A 242 2.66 8.76 7.12
N TYR A 243 3.11 8.53 8.35
CA TYR A 243 2.96 9.39 9.53
C TYR A 243 1.56 9.51 10.14
N SER A 244 0.56 8.84 9.58
CA SER A 244 -0.83 8.97 10.02
C SER A 244 -1.53 7.66 10.36
N GLY A 245 -0.80 6.64 10.80
CA GLY A 245 -1.39 5.41 11.35
C GLY A 245 -1.96 4.45 10.31
N ASN A 246 -1.64 4.65 9.04
CA ASN A 246 -2.03 3.76 7.95
C ASN A 246 -1.42 2.36 8.08
N ILE A 247 -1.91 1.39 7.30
CA ILE A 247 -1.55 -0.02 7.46
C ILE A 247 -0.75 -0.56 6.27
N MET A 248 0.29 -1.35 6.55
CA MET A 248 1.07 -2.11 5.59
C MET A 248 0.88 -3.62 5.81
N ARG A 249 0.95 -4.42 4.75
CA ARG A 249 0.96 -5.89 4.90
C ARG A 249 2.38 -6.43 4.94
N THR A 250 2.66 -7.33 5.88
CA THR A 250 3.98 -7.90 6.15
C THR A 250 3.95 -9.43 6.09
N SER A 251 3.82 -9.97 4.88
CA SER A 251 3.66 -11.40 4.63
C SER A 251 4.96 -12.12 4.29
N CYS A 252 5.75 -12.51 5.30
CA CYS A 252 6.97 -13.30 5.08
C CYS A 252 6.71 -14.78 5.41
N ALA A 253 6.37 -15.60 4.41
CA ALA A 253 5.93 -16.97 4.63
C ALA A 253 7.05 -17.90 5.17
N SER A 254 6.70 -18.77 6.12
CA SER A 254 7.63 -19.64 6.87
C SER A 254 8.21 -20.82 6.07
N ASP A 255 7.66 -21.10 4.89
CA ASP A 255 8.14 -22.09 3.93
C ASP A 255 9.06 -21.48 2.86
N VAL A 256 9.15 -20.14 2.81
CA VAL A 256 10.04 -19.41 1.90
C VAL A 256 11.31 -19.03 2.65
N GLY A 257 12.40 -19.78 2.41
CA GLY A 257 13.70 -19.70 3.10
C GLY A 257 14.02 -18.39 3.83
N ARG A 258 14.64 -17.42 3.15
CA ARG A 258 15.11 -16.15 3.77
C ARG A 258 14.09 -15.00 3.68
N SER A 259 12.79 -15.31 3.57
CA SER A 259 11.73 -14.30 3.37
C SER A 259 11.70 -13.22 4.44
N CYS A 260 12.02 -13.55 5.70
CA CYS A 260 12.03 -12.60 6.83
C CYS A 260 13.43 -12.08 7.20
N SER A 261 14.41 -12.08 6.29
CA SER A 261 15.84 -11.84 6.61
C SER A 261 16.15 -10.51 7.31
N ASN A 262 15.42 -9.43 7.01
CA ASN A 262 15.56 -8.11 7.65
C ASN A 262 14.22 -7.60 8.22
N MET A 263 13.33 -8.50 8.64
CA MET A 263 11.98 -8.14 9.09
C MET A 263 11.97 -7.23 10.33
N GLU A 264 12.93 -7.38 11.26
CA GLU A 264 13.02 -6.51 12.44
C GLU A 264 13.21 -5.04 12.07
N ASP A 265 14.13 -4.77 11.13
CA ASP A 265 14.41 -3.41 10.70
C ASP A 265 13.26 -2.86 9.83
N TYR A 266 12.60 -3.71 9.05
CA TYR A 266 11.36 -3.35 8.35
C TYR A 266 10.28 -2.86 9.34
N TYR A 267 10.07 -3.56 10.45
CA TYR A 267 9.13 -3.14 11.49
C TYR A 267 9.56 -1.86 12.22
N LYS A 268 10.86 -1.65 12.44
CA LYS A 268 11.37 -0.39 13.02
C LYS A 268 11.10 0.79 12.09
N GLU A 269 11.30 0.62 10.78
CA GLU A 269 10.95 1.64 9.80
C GLU A 269 9.44 1.94 9.81
N LEU A 270 8.57 0.91 9.81
CA LEU A 270 7.12 1.13 9.96
C LEU A 270 6.78 1.93 11.23
N LYS A 271 7.43 1.62 12.35
CA LYS A 271 7.26 2.34 13.61
C LYS A 271 7.72 3.80 13.50
N ASP A 272 8.88 4.08 12.91
CA ASP A 272 9.43 5.43 12.75
C ASP A 272 8.56 6.31 11.85
N TYR A 273 7.81 5.69 10.93
CA TYR A 273 6.84 6.34 10.05
C TYR A 273 5.39 6.28 10.56
N ASN A 274 5.16 5.87 11.82
CA ASN A 274 3.83 5.74 12.43
C ASN A 274 2.86 4.92 11.56
N MET A 275 3.28 3.70 11.21
CA MET A 275 2.49 2.76 10.42
C MET A 275 2.09 1.55 11.24
N GLN A 276 0.87 1.09 11.01
CA GLN A 276 0.38 -0.21 11.46
C GLN A 276 0.83 -1.31 10.52
N SER A 277 0.79 -2.56 11.00
CA SER A 277 1.03 -3.73 10.14
C SER A 277 0.08 -4.90 10.40
N VAL A 278 -0.22 -5.61 9.32
CA VAL A 278 -0.85 -6.93 9.32
C VAL A 278 0.17 -7.98 8.90
N ALA A 279 0.54 -8.83 9.86
CA ALA A 279 1.49 -9.91 9.67
C ALA A 279 0.82 -11.18 9.12
N LEU A 280 1.57 -11.92 8.31
CA LEU A 280 1.27 -13.30 7.91
C LEU A 280 2.59 -14.06 7.81
N TYR A 281 2.73 -15.13 8.59
CA TYR A 281 4.00 -15.86 8.70
C TYR A 281 3.84 -17.37 8.45
N LEU A 282 2.95 -18.03 9.21
CA LEU A 282 2.85 -19.48 9.17
C LEU A 282 2.30 -19.98 7.81
N TYR A 283 3.05 -20.86 7.15
CA TYR A 283 2.57 -21.60 5.99
C TYR A 283 1.68 -22.76 6.45
N THR A 284 0.42 -22.77 6.04
CA THR A 284 -0.58 -23.73 6.52
C THR A 284 -0.69 -25.00 5.67
N GLY A 285 -0.04 -25.00 4.49
CA GLY A 285 -0.25 -26.00 3.45
C GLY A 285 0.18 -27.42 3.75
N ASP A 286 1.15 -27.59 4.64
CA ASP A 286 1.76 -28.88 5.00
C ASP A 286 1.45 -29.29 6.44
N ILE A 287 0.67 -28.48 7.17
CA ILE A 287 0.35 -28.72 8.57
C ILE A 287 -0.62 -29.90 8.71
N LYS A 288 -0.23 -30.84 9.57
CA LYS A 288 -1.10 -31.93 10.02
C LYS A 288 -1.41 -31.72 11.50
N LEU A 289 -2.69 -31.57 11.81
CA LEU A 289 -3.15 -31.40 13.19
C LEU A 289 -2.88 -32.66 14.02
N LYS A 290 -2.69 -32.45 15.33
CA LYS A 290 -2.69 -33.52 16.32
C LYS A 290 -4.09 -34.15 16.41
N ALA A 291 -4.18 -35.33 17.03
CA ALA A 291 -5.44 -36.06 17.17
C ALA A 291 -6.52 -35.29 17.97
N ASP A 292 -6.11 -34.33 18.80
CA ASP A 292 -7.00 -33.44 19.55
C ASP A 292 -7.42 -32.17 18.77
N GLY A 293 -6.99 -32.03 17.51
CA GLY A 293 -7.27 -30.89 16.65
C GLY A 293 -6.31 -29.70 16.85
N SER A 294 -5.34 -29.77 17.75
CA SER A 294 -4.37 -28.70 17.97
C SER A 294 -3.20 -28.73 16.97
N LEU A 295 -2.50 -27.60 16.86
CA LEU A 295 -1.33 -27.46 16.00
C LEU A 295 -0.18 -28.41 16.43
N PRO A 296 0.61 -28.94 15.47
CA PRO A 296 1.81 -29.70 15.77
C PRO A 296 2.89 -28.81 16.43
N ASP A 297 3.83 -29.42 17.15
CA ASP A 297 4.80 -28.68 17.98
C ASP A 297 5.71 -27.76 17.16
N ASP A 298 6.03 -28.12 15.91
CA ASP A 298 6.83 -27.31 15.00
C ASP A 298 6.08 -26.05 14.54
N ALA A 299 4.78 -26.16 14.21
CA ALA A 299 3.94 -25.02 13.87
C ALA A 299 3.74 -24.09 15.08
N VAL A 300 3.51 -24.65 16.27
CA VAL A 300 3.46 -23.88 17.52
C VAL A 300 4.78 -23.16 17.75
N LYS A 301 5.92 -23.84 17.59
CA LYS A 301 7.24 -23.23 17.76
C LYS A 301 7.46 -22.08 16.79
N LYS A 302 7.16 -22.26 15.50
CA LYS A 302 7.27 -21.21 14.48
C LYS A 302 6.48 -19.96 14.88
N LEU A 303 5.22 -20.13 15.28
CA LEU A 303 4.37 -19.02 15.72
C LEU A 303 4.88 -18.36 17.01
N THR A 304 5.27 -19.15 18.02
CA THR A 304 5.83 -18.64 19.27
C THR A 304 7.09 -17.83 19.02
N ASP A 305 8.07 -18.38 18.29
CA ASP A 305 9.32 -17.67 17.97
C ASP A 305 9.03 -16.32 17.28
N TYR A 306 8.08 -16.32 16.31
CA TYR A 306 7.71 -15.10 15.59
C TYR A 306 7.04 -14.05 16.49
N PHE A 307 6.13 -14.46 17.38
CA PHE A 307 5.46 -13.56 18.31
C PHE A 307 6.39 -13.05 19.41
N GLU A 308 7.29 -13.88 19.93
CA GLU A 308 8.31 -13.46 20.90
C GLU A 308 9.25 -12.41 20.28
N GLN A 309 9.62 -12.59 19.01
CA GLN A 309 10.52 -11.68 18.32
C GLN A 309 9.84 -10.39 17.84
N TYR A 310 8.63 -10.50 17.26
CA TYR A 310 8.00 -9.40 16.52
C TYR A 310 6.63 -8.96 17.03
N GLY A 311 6.04 -9.67 18.00
CA GLY A 311 4.67 -9.44 18.47
C GLY A 311 4.41 -8.04 19.03
N THR A 312 5.44 -7.26 19.35
CA THR A 312 5.30 -5.86 19.75
C THR A 312 5.18 -4.89 18.58
N TYR A 313 5.40 -5.30 17.33
CA TYR A 313 5.46 -4.37 16.19
C TYR A 313 4.17 -4.31 15.38
N PHE A 314 3.44 -5.42 15.25
CA PHE A 314 2.23 -5.51 14.42
C PHE A 314 0.94 -5.47 15.23
N GLN A 315 -0.12 -4.93 14.63
CA GLN A 315 -1.43 -4.76 15.27
C GLN A 315 -2.40 -5.85 14.84
N TYR A 316 -2.13 -6.47 13.69
CA TYR A 316 -3.02 -7.44 13.08
C TYR A 316 -2.24 -8.69 12.65
N TYR A 317 -2.90 -9.84 12.71
CA TYR A 317 -2.37 -11.09 12.16
C TYR A 317 -3.43 -11.76 11.29
N GLU A 318 -3.11 -11.95 10.01
CA GLU A 318 -3.94 -12.67 9.03
C GLU A 318 -3.78 -14.18 9.22
N VAL A 319 -4.89 -14.90 9.38
CA VAL A 319 -4.87 -16.33 9.69
C VAL A 319 -4.23 -17.16 8.57
N ASP A 320 -4.55 -16.84 7.31
CA ASP A 320 -4.05 -17.54 6.12
C ASP A 320 -4.30 -16.70 4.87
N ASN A 321 -3.61 -17.00 3.77
CA ASN A 321 -3.76 -16.33 2.48
C ASN A 321 -4.52 -17.23 1.50
N GLU A 322 -5.73 -16.83 1.12
CA GLU A 322 -6.56 -17.48 0.08
C GLU A 322 -6.66 -19.02 0.25
N PRO A 323 -7.11 -19.50 1.41
CA PRO A 323 -7.04 -20.92 1.75
C PRO A 323 -7.78 -21.82 0.74
N GLY A 324 -8.90 -21.37 0.16
CA GLY A 324 -9.61 -22.11 -0.89
C GLY A 324 -8.80 -22.27 -2.18
N LEU A 325 -8.13 -21.20 -2.64
CA LEU A 325 -7.31 -21.23 -3.87
C LEU A 325 -6.11 -22.17 -3.73
N PHE A 326 -5.50 -22.22 -2.55
CA PHE A 326 -4.29 -23.01 -2.27
C PHE A 326 -4.55 -24.36 -1.60
N ASN A 327 -5.80 -24.84 -1.64
CA ASN A 327 -6.21 -26.12 -1.04
C ASN A 327 -5.81 -26.28 0.44
N ARG A 328 -6.09 -25.26 1.26
CA ARG A 328 -5.80 -25.26 2.69
C ARG A 328 -6.99 -25.77 3.50
N SER A 329 -6.66 -26.43 4.61
CA SER A 329 -7.65 -27.02 5.50
C SER A 329 -8.31 -25.98 6.41
N LYS A 330 -9.65 -26.00 6.45
CA LYS A 330 -10.46 -25.22 7.40
C LYS A 330 -10.08 -25.52 8.84
N ALA A 331 -9.85 -26.80 9.16
CA ALA A 331 -9.49 -27.22 10.50
C ALA A 331 -8.16 -26.63 10.95
N VAL A 332 -7.16 -26.57 10.05
CA VAL A 332 -5.87 -25.92 10.33
C VAL A 332 -6.06 -24.43 10.58
N ASN A 333 -6.83 -23.75 9.73
CA ASN A 333 -7.14 -22.32 9.89
C ASN A 333 -7.81 -22.04 11.25
N LEU A 334 -8.77 -22.86 11.67
CA LEU A 334 -9.39 -22.77 13.00
C LEU A 334 -8.38 -22.97 14.13
N ALA A 335 -7.48 -23.95 14.01
CA ALA A 335 -6.44 -24.20 15.01
C ALA A 335 -5.45 -23.02 15.12
N VAL A 336 -5.09 -22.39 13.99
CA VAL A 336 -4.28 -21.16 13.96
C VAL A 336 -5.02 -20.02 14.65
N ALA A 337 -6.28 -19.77 14.28
CA ALA A 337 -7.10 -18.72 14.91
C ALA A 337 -7.26 -18.94 16.43
N GLN A 338 -7.46 -20.17 16.88
CA GLN A 338 -7.53 -20.51 18.30
C GLN A 338 -6.20 -20.26 19.03
N TRP A 339 -5.07 -20.64 18.42
CA TRP A 339 -3.76 -20.37 18.98
C TRP A 339 -3.51 -18.86 19.11
N LEU A 340 -3.83 -18.08 18.07
CA LEU A 340 -3.68 -16.62 18.06
C LEU A 340 -4.51 -15.98 19.19
N ASN A 341 -5.76 -16.41 19.36
CA ASN A 341 -6.66 -15.87 20.37
C ASN A 341 -6.42 -16.37 21.80
N THR A 342 -5.49 -17.31 21.98
CA THR A 342 -5.09 -17.80 23.30
C THR A 342 -3.63 -17.45 23.56
N LYS A 343 -2.70 -18.25 23.06
CA LYS A 343 -1.26 -18.07 23.24
C LYS A 343 -0.72 -16.81 22.58
N GLY A 344 -1.20 -16.46 21.38
CA GLY A 344 -0.85 -15.20 20.72
C GLY A 344 -1.20 -13.99 21.59
N LYS A 345 -2.45 -13.92 22.09
CA LYS A 345 -2.93 -12.85 22.98
C LYS A 345 -2.27 -12.84 24.37
N GLU A 346 -1.77 -13.97 24.88
CA GLU A 346 -0.92 -13.98 26.09
C GLU A 346 0.40 -13.21 25.88
N MET A 347 1.00 -13.31 24.68
CA MET A 347 2.27 -12.65 24.34
C MET A 347 2.09 -11.22 23.83
N ALA A 348 1.05 -10.99 23.03
CA ALA A 348 0.76 -9.72 22.37
C ALA A 348 -0.74 -9.39 22.48
N PRO A 349 -1.22 -8.93 23.67
CA PRO A 349 -2.65 -8.79 23.96
C PRO A 349 -3.38 -7.72 23.11
N HIS A 350 -2.64 -6.88 22.41
CA HIS A 350 -3.16 -5.86 21.52
C HIS A 350 -3.43 -6.36 20.09
N VAL A 351 -2.84 -7.50 19.70
CA VAL A 351 -2.96 -8.03 18.35
C VAL A 351 -4.39 -8.48 18.09
N GLN A 352 -4.96 -8.01 16.99
CA GLN A 352 -6.25 -8.43 16.49
C GLN A 352 -6.09 -9.50 15.41
N THR A 353 -6.88 -10.55 15.50
CA THR A 353 -6.91 -11.64 14.53
C THR A 353 -7.79 -11.29 13.35
N VAL A 354 -7.27 -11.48 12.14
CA VAL A 354 -7.97 -11.17 10.89
C VAL A 354 -8.32 -12.49 10.22
N ALA A 355 -9.57 -12.64 9.79
CA ALA A 355 -9.99 -13.77 8.97
C ALA A 355 -9.04 -13.97 7.78
N PRO A 356 -8.91 -15.21 7.27
CA PRO A 356 -8.11 -15.47 6.08
C PRO A 356 -8.45 -14.50 4.94
N GLY A 357 -7.45 -14.16 4.13
CA GLY A 357 -7.63 -13.41 2.90
C GLY A 357 -8.52 -14.17 1.92
N TRP A 358 -9.83 -14.03 2.06
CA TRP A 358 -10.79 -14.83 1.30
C TRP A 358 -10.72 -14.48 -0.19
N ALA A 359 -10.43 -15.45 -1.06
CA ALA A 359 -10.58 -15.36 -2.51
C ALA A 359 -12.03 -15.57 -2.96
N TYR A 360 -12.86 -16.22 -2.13
CA TYR A 360 -14.26 -16.62 -2.40
C TYR A 360 -14.44 -17.45 -3.68
N TRP A 361 -13.38 -18.17 -4.06
CA TRP A 361 -13.33 -18.93 -5.29
C TRP A 361 -14.36 -20.08 -5.30
N PRO A 362 -14.95 -20.44 -6.45
CA PRO A 362 -16.07 -21.38 -6.51
C PRO A 362 -15.68 -22.84 -6.22
N SER A 363 -16.69 -23.66 -5.91
CA SER A 363 -16.68 -25.12 -6.12
C SER A 363 -16.24 -25.45 -7.56
N TYR A 364 -15.55 -26.58 -7.73
CA TYR A 364 -14.85 -27.02 -8.94
C TYR A 364 -15.38 -26.50 -10.30
N ASP A 365 -14.50 -25.80 -11.03
CA ASP A 365 -14.46 -25.74 -12.51
C ASP A 365 -12.99 -26.00 -12.91
N GLU A 366 -12.72 -26.52 -14.12
CA GLU A 366 -11.38 -27.02 -14.53
C GLU A 366 -10.25 -25.98 -14.36
N ASP A 367 -10.60 -24.69 -14.39
CA ASP A 367 -9.70 -23.54 -14.31
C ASP A 367 -9.51 -22.98 -12.88
N SER A 368 -10.40 -23.30 -11.93
CA SER A 368 -10.48 -22.61 -10.64
C SER A 368 -9.36 -22.96 -9.65
N CYS A 369 -8.87 -24.20 -9.73
CA CYS A 369 -7.77 -24.72 -8.91
C CYS A 369 -6.61 -25.22 -9.80
N GLY A 370 -6.44 -24.59 -10.96
CA GLY A 370 -5.50 -25.01 -12.02
C GLY A 370 -4.02 -25.03 -11.63
N HIS A 371 -3.64 -24.40 -10.52
CA HIS A 371 -2.29 -24.50 -9.95
C HIS A 371 -2.00 -25.86 -9.28
N GLN A 372 -3.00 -26.73 -9.14
CA GLN A 372 -2.86 -28.07 -8.60
C GLN A 372 -2.53 -29.09 -9.71
N ASN A 373 -1.39 -29.75 -9.56
CA ASN A 373 -0.89 -30.77 -10.49
C ASN A 373 -1.42 -32.19 -10.19
N ALA A 374 -2.33 -32.35 -9.23
CA ALA A 374 -2.88 -33.65 -8.81
C ALA A 374 -4.05 -34.12 -9.69
N THR A 375 -4.26 -35.44 -9.76
CA THR A 375 -5.38 -36.08 -10.50
C THR A 375 -6.75 -35.84 -9.86
N VAL A 376 -6.78 -35.45 -8.59
CA VAL A 376 -7.96 -34.97 -7.87
C VAL A 376 -7.63 -33.55 -7.43
N ARG A 377 -8.45 -32.57 -7.80
CA ARG A 377 -8.28 -31.15 -7.45
C ARG A 377 -9.39 -30.74 -6.51
N GLU A 378 -9.04 -30.10 -5.41
CA GLU A 378 -9.95 -29.66 -4.35
C GLU A 378 -9.66 -28.20 -4.04
N CYS A 379 -10.68 -27.39 -3.85
CA CYS A 379 -10.56 -25.96 -3.55
C CYS A 379 -10.78 -25.73 -2.05
N GLY A 380 -9.84 -26.26 -1.25
CA GLY A 380 -9.86 -26.26 0.21
C GLY A 380 -10.24 -27.63 0.77
N ASP A 381 -10.01 -27.82 2.07
CA ASP A 381 -10.42 -29.02 2.80
C ASP A 381 -11.36 -28.64 3.97
N PRO A 382 -12.68 -28.94 3.88
CA PRO A 382 -13.36 -29.66 2.79
C PRO A 382 -13.55 -28.79 1.54
N ASP A 383 -13.69 -29.41 0.36
CA ASP A 383 -13.81 -28.68 -0.92
C ASP A 383 -14.90 -27.59 -0.90
N GLY A 384 -14.55 -26.38 -1.33
CA GLY A 384 -15.45 -25.25 -1.46
C GLY A 384 -15.89 -24.61 -0.13
N TRP A 385 -15.29 -24.98 1.01
CA TRP A 385 -15.68 -24.48 2.34
C TRP A 385 -15.66 -22.95 2.45
N GLU A 386 -14.75 -22.28 1.73
CA GLU A 386 -14.62 -20.83 1.76
C GLU A 386 -15.82 -20.12 1.10
N ARG A 387 -16.49 -20.75 0.13
CA ARG A 387 -17.68 -20.16 -0.51
C ARG A 387 -18.95 -20.34 0.31
N ASP A 388 -18.93 -21.30 1.23
CA ASP A 388 -20.04 -21.58 2.12
C ASP A 388 -20.04 -20.56 3.29
N PRO A 389 -21.03 -19.66 3.36
CA PRO A 389 -21.10 -18.66 4.42
C PRO A 389 -21.23 -19.29 5.81
N GLU A 390 -21.85 -20.47 5.94
CA GLU A 390 -21.98 -21.15 7.24
C GLU A 390 -20.63 -21.68 7.73
N GLN A 391 -19.80 -22.17 6.82
CA GLN A 391 -18.46 -22.66 7.15
C GLN A 391 -17.49 -21.52 7.42
N ARG A 392 -17.52 -20.44 6.63
CA ARG A 392 -16.75 -19.22 6.96
C ARG A 392 -17.14 -18.67 8.32
N MET A 393 -18.43 -18.72 8.68
CA MET A 393 -18.93 -18.24 9.97
C MET A 393 -18.24 -18.90 11.17
N GLU A 394 -17.75 -20.13 11.05
CA GLU A 394 -16.94 -20.78 12.10
C GLU A 394 -15.65 -19.99 12.40
N LEU A 395 -14.94 -19.53 11.38
CA LEU A 395 -13.75 -18.68 11.50
C LEU A 395 -14.11 -17.24 11.85
N GLU A 396 -15.21 -16.71 11.30
CA GLU A 396 -15.66 -15.35 11.60
C GLU A 396 -16.04 -15.18 13.08
N LYS A 397 -16.52 -16.23 13.75
CA LYS A 397 -16.83 -16.22 15.20
C LYS A 397 -15.60 -16.15 16.10
N VAL A 398 -14.44 -16.60 15.63
CA VAL A 398 -13.21 -16.66 16.43
C VAL A 398 -12.19 -15.61 16.03
N THR A 399 -12.39 -14.90 14.92
CA THR A 399 -11.50 -13.81 14.49
C THR A 399 -12.07 -12.46 14.88
N ASP A 400 -11.21 -11.47 15.13
CA ASP A 400 -11.63 -10.13 15.52
C ASP A 400 -12.12 -9.30 14.32
N LEU A 401 -11.50 -9.47 13.14
CA LEU A 401 -11.85 -8.80 11.88
C LEU A 401 -12.21 -9.80 10.78
N THR A 402 -13.09 -9.39 9.87
CA THR A 402 -13.30 -10.08 8.59
C THR A 402 -12.34 -9.54 7.52
N ASN A 403 -12.29 -10.21 6.38
CA ASN A 403 -11.36 -9.95 5.28
C ASN A 403 -12.07 -10.25 3.94
N GLY A 404 -11.35 -10.17 2.83
CA GLY A 404 -11.79 -10.57 1.51
C GLY A 404 -11.00 -9.90 0.40
N HIS A 405 -10.17 -10.67 -0.31
CA HIS A 405 -9.35 -10.19 -1.41
C HIS A 405 -10.20 -9.72 -2.59
N SER A 406 -9.72 -8.71 -3.32
CA SER A 406 -10.49 -8.13 -4.43
C SER A 406 -9.65 -7.54 -5.55
N TYR A 407 -10.01 -7.92 -6.78
CA TYR A 407 -9.30 -7.48 -7.97
C TYR A 407 -10.27 -6.99 -9.04
N GLY A 408 -10.01 -5.78 -9.54
CA GLY A 408 -10.91 -5.11 -10.48
C GLY A 408 -12.33 -4.98 -9.93
N SER A 409 -13.29 -5.61 -10.60
CA SER A 409 -14.69 -5.61 -10.19
C SER A 409 -15.07 -6.75 -9.25
N SER A 410 -14.12 -7.60 -8.83
CA SER A 410 -14.49 -8.85 -8.13
C SER A 410 -15.25 -8.60 -6.84
N TYR A 411 -14.97 -7.52 -6.10
CA TYR A 411 -15.66 -7.18 -4.85
C TYR A 411 -17.19 -7.14 -4.96
N ILE A 412 -17.76 -6.76 -6.12
CA ILE A 412 -19.22 -6.65 -6.34
C ILE A 412 -19.82 -7.81 -7.15
N PHE A 413 -19.08 -8.89 -7.39
CA PHE A 413 -19.66 -10.06 -8.05
C PHE A 413 -20.80 -10.66 -7.22
N SER A 414 -21.89 -11.05 -7.88
CA SER A 414 -23.05 -11.63 -7.19
C SER A 414 -22.71 -12.89 -6.40
N ASN A 415 -21.72 -13.63 -6.89
CA ASN A 415 -21.11 -14.78 -6.25
C ASN A 415 -19.60 -14.59 -6.26
N GLY A 416 -18.95 -14.83 -5.14
CA GLY A 416 -17.49 -14.73 -5.03
C GLY A 416 -16.95 -13.30 -4.91
N GLY A 417 -17.81 -12.30 -4.73
CA GLY A 417 -17.37 -10.93 -4.49
C GLY A 417 -17.16 -10.65 -3.02
N SER A 418 -16.03 -10.05 -2.65
CA SER A 418 -15.70 -9.82 -1.24
C SER A 418 -16.76 -9.02 -0.48
N PHE A 419 -17.34 -8.00 -1.10
CA PHE A 419 -18.34 -7.18 -0.47
C PHE A 419 -19.67 -7.92 -0.36
N THR A 420 -20.13 -8.55 -1.44
CA THR A 420 -21.40 -9.29 -1.50
C THR A 420 -21.39 -10.58 -0.66
N GLU A 421 -20.26 -11.30 -0.63
CA GLU A 421 -20.08 -12.53 0.16
C GLU A 421 -19.96 -12.24 1.66
N ASN A 422 -19.41 -11.09 2.05
CA ASN A 422 -19.47 -10.63 3.44
C ASN A 422 -20.90 -10.29 3.86
N LEU A 423 -21.67 -9.57 3.03
CA LEU A 423 -23.09 -9.33 3.30
C LEU A 423 -23.87 -10.64 3.40
N LYS A 424 -23.59 -11.60 2.54
CA LYS A 424 -24.22 -12.92 2.58
C LYS A 424 -23.89 -13.69 3.87
N THR A 425 -22.65 -13.63 4.34
CA THR A 425 -22.24 -14.26 5.60
C THR A 425 -22.90 -13.63 6.81
N PHE A 426 -23.01 -12.31 6.85
CA PHE A 426 -23.53 -11.59 8.01
C PHE A 426 -25.02 -11.25 7.93
N GLY A 427 -25.71 -11.62 6.85
CA GLY A 427 -27.15 -11.39 6.68
C GLY A 427 -27.51 -9.96 6.27
N GLY A 428 -26.61 -9.26 5.56
CA GLY A 428 -26.74 -7.86 5.17
C GLY A 428 -26.08 -6.90 6.17
N ALA A 429 -26.37 -5.62 6.01
CA ALA A 429 -25.80 -4.54 6.82
C ALA A 429 -26.83 -3.43 7.02
N THR A 430 -27.14 -3.12 8.28
CA THR A 430 -28.10 -2.06 8.64
C THR A 430 -27.42 -0.71 8.89
N ASN A 431 -26.13 -0.70 9.22
CA ASN A 431 -25.30 0.51 9.30
C ASN A 431 -23.81 0.16 9.17
N GLY A 432 -23.33 -0.04 7.94
CA GLY A 432 -22.02 -0.61 7.67
C GLY A 432 -21.96 -2.12 7.95
N LEU A 433 -20.82 -2.74 7.63
CA LEU A 433 -20.59 -4.16 7.92
C LEU A 433 -20.66 -4.39 9.44
N SER A 434 -21.27 -5.51 9.84
CA SER A 434 -21.44 -5.86 11.27
C SER A 434 -20.13 -6.20 11.98
N LYS A 435 -19.10 -6.53 11.21
CA LYS A 435 -17.74 -6.81 11.67
C LYS A 435 -16.76 -5.96 10.87
N LYS A 436 -15.77 -5.38 11.56
CA LYS A 436 -14.73 -4.57 10.90
C LYS A 436 -14.02 -5.39 9.84
N MET A 437 -13.77 -4.77 8.70
CA MET A 437 -13.13 -5.42 7.55
C MET A 437 -11.75 -4.84 7.29
N LEU A 438 -10.74 -5.70 7.34
CA LEU A 438 -9.41 -5.44 6.80
C LEU A 438 -9.23 -6.27 5.53
N THR A 439 -9.31 -5.64 4.38
CA THR A 439 -8.97 -6.28 3.09
C THR A 439 -7.47 -6.33 2.93
N THR A 440 -6.85 -7.48 3.13
CA THR A 440 -5.38 -7.62 3.09
C THR A 440 -4.79 -7.56 1.68
N GLU A 441 -5.62 -7.74 0.65
CA GLU A 441 -5.24 -7.52 -0.74
C GLU A 441 -6.38 -6.91 -1.57
N PHE A 442 -6.12 -5.75 -2.17
CA PHE A 442 -6.93 -5.23 -3.28
C PHE A 442 -6.05 -4.77 -4.45
N GLY A 443 -6.64 -4.61 -5.64
CA GLY A 443 -5.98 -3.90 -6.73
C GLY A 443 -6.52 -4.23 -8.11
N THR A 444 -5.70 -4.02 -9.13
CA THR A 444 -6.02 -4.40 -10.50
C THR A 444 -4.80 -5.02 -11.16
N SER A 445 -5.01 -6.10 -11.90
CA SER A 445 -4.02 -6.57 -12.86
C SER A 445 -3.96 -5.64 -14.09
N ASP A 446 -2.95 -5.80 -14.93
CA ASP A 446 -2.81 -5.04 -16.19
C ASP A 446 -3.88 -5.37 -17.25
N SER A 447 -4.61 -6.47 -17.08
CA SER A 447 -5.71 -6.85 -17.97
C SER A 447 -7.08 -6.33 -17.53
N HIS A 448 -7.21 -5.82 -16.30
CA HIS A 448 -8.48 -5.29 -15.82
C HIS A 448 -8.82 -3.96 -16.50
N VAL A 449 -10.08 -3.81 -16.87
CA VAL A 449 -10.65 -2.59 -17.45
C VAL A 449 -12.01 -2.30 -16.85
N ASP A 450 -12.37 -1.03 -16.74
CA ASP A 450 -13.66 -0.60 -16.19
C ASP A 450 -14.80 -0.97 -17.13
N ASP A 451 -16.01 -1.20 -16.61
CA ASP A 451 -17.15 -1.59 -17.45
C ASP A 451 -17.47 -0.52 -18.50
N TYR A 452 -17.71 -0.95 -19.75
CA TYR A 452 -17.92 -0.04 -20.89
C TYR A 452 -19.11 0.90 -20.70
N GLN A 453 -20.09 0.48 -19.89
CA GLN A 453 -21.32 1.23 -19.66
C GLN A 453 -21.10 2.55 -18.90
N TYR A 454 -19.98 2.67 -18.16
CA TYR A 454 -19.59 3.88 -17.44
C TYR A 454 -18.88 4.90 -18.35
N GLY A 455 -18.56 4.50 -19.58
CA GLY A 455 -18.03 5.40 -20.61
C GLY A 455 -16.69 6.03 -20.24
N ALA A 456 -15.84 5.31 -19.51
CA ALA A 456 -14.53 5.80 -19.09
C ALA A 456 -13.56 5.93 -20.27
N THR A 457 -12.85 7.06 -20.35
CA THR A 457 -11.83 7.33 -21.39
C THR A 457 -10.51 6.58 -21.13
N GLU A 458 -10.16 6.41 -19.86
CA GLU A 458 -8.97 5.70 -19.37
C GLU A 458 -9.41 4.47 -18.57
N ARG A 459 -9.82 3.40 -19.27
CA ARG A 459 -10.51 2.27 -18.62
C ARG A 459 -9.63 1.47 -17.65
N THR A 460 -8.30 1.47 -17.80
CA THR A 460 -7.42 0.75 -16.85
C THR A 460 -7.21 1.57 -15.56
N ALA A 461 -7.13 2.90 -15.69
CA ALA A 461 -7.14 3.83 -14.56
C ALA A 461 -8.49 3.81 -13.82
N ALA A 462 -9.59 3.90 -14.56
CA ALA A 462 -10.95 3.98 -14.00
C ALA A 462 -11.32 2.77 -13.13
N VAL A 463 -10.91 1.55 -13.50
CA VAL A 463 -11.21 0.36 -12.70
C VAL A 463 -10.42 0.33 -11.39
N PHE A 464 -9.19 0.84 -11.38
CA PHE A 464 -8.38 0.96 -10.16
C PHE A 464 -8.93 2.06 -9.22
N ASP A 465 -9.37 3.18 -9.78
CA ASP A 465 -10.07 4.24 -9.04
C ASP A 465 -11.39 3.72 -8.43
N ARG A 466 -12.19 2.99 -9.22
CA ARG A 466 -13.49 2.43 -8.76
C ARG A 466 -13.34 1.42 -7.63
N ILE A 467 -12.42 0.47 -7.75
CA ILE A 467 -12.21 -0.53 -6.68
C ILE A 467 -11.76 0.15 -5.38
N MET A 468 -10.83 1.11 -5.44
CA MET A 468 -10.36 1.82 -4.25
C MET A 468 -11.48 2.64 -3.61
N ARG A 469 -12.29 3.36 -4.40
CA ARG A 469 -13.48 4.08 -3.91
C ARG A 469 -14.51 3.15 -3.30
N GLY A 470 -14.71 1.96 -3.88
CA GLY A 470 -15.55 0.92 -3.32
C GLY A 470 -15.13 0.58 -1.89
N HIS A 471 -13.84 0.27 -1.69
CA HIS A 471 -13.29 -0.08 -0.38
C HIS A 471 -13.36 1.10 0.60
N ILE A 472 -13.14 2.34 0.17
CA ILE A 472 -13.39 3.54 1.00
C ILE A 472 -14.85 3.60 1.46
N GLY A 473 -15.78 3.16 0.61
CA GLY A 473 -17.22 3.17 0.90
C GLY A 473 -17.66 2.14 1.93
N TYR A 474 -17.10 0.92 1.95
CA TYR A 474 -17.59 -0.17 2.82
C TYR A 474 -16.59 -0.76 3.83
N ALA A 475 -15.28 -0.71 3.57
CA ALA A 475 -14.27 -1.32 4.43
C ALA A 475 -13.71 -0.32 5.44
N ASP A 476 -13.14 -0.83 6.55
CA ASP A 476 -12.42 -0.02 7.53
C ASP A 476 -10.96 0.16 7.14
N MET A 477 -10.38 -0.89 6.55
CA MET A 477 -8.96 -0.95 6.20
C MET A 477 -8.77 -1.78 4.93
N PHE A 478 -7.85 -1.38 4.07
CA PHE A 478 -7.56 -2.14 2.84
C PHE A 478 -6.14 -1.90 2.33
N VAL A 479 -5.46 -2.96 1.91
CA VAL A 479 -4.05 -2.91 1.50
C VAL A 479 -3.90 -3.33 0.04
N GLN A 480 -3.25 -2.50 -0.77
CA GLN A 480 -2.99 -2.83 -2.16
C GLN A 480 -2.01 -4.01 -2.23
N HIS A 481 -2.27 -4.96 -3.13
CA HIS A 481 -1.57 -6.25 -3.23
C HIS A 481 -0.05 -6.16 -2.99
N ALA A 482 0.67 -5.41 -3.81
CA ALA A 482 2.09 -5.11 -3.61
C ALA A 482 2.60 -3.99 -4.53
N ALA A 483 3.56 -3.21 -4.03
CA ALA A 483 4.15 -2.08 -4.72
C ALA A 483 5.00 -2.51 -5.93
N PHE A 484 5.67 -3.65 -5.82
CA PHE A 484 6.59 -4.23 -6.81
C PHE A 484 6.16 -5.66 -7.18
N PHE A 485 5.08 -5.79 -7.96
CA PHE A 485 4.55 -7.10 -8.32
C PHE A 485 4.10 -7.15 -9.77
N LYS A 486 4.63 -8.12 -10.53
CA LYS A 486 4.31 -8.27 -11.95
C LYS A 486 2.80 -8.33 -12.19
N ASN A 487 2.31 -7.57 -13.18
CA ASN A 487 0.91 -7.37 -13.53
C ASN A 487 0.06 -6.55 -12.55
N PHE A 488 0.45 -6.38 -11.27
CA PHE A 488 -0.34 -5.65 -10.26
C PHE A 488 0.40 -4.43 -9.69
N SER A 489 1.56 -4.11 -10.27
CA SER A 489 2.54 -3.20 -9.69
C SER A 489 2.06 -1.76 -9.63
N LEU A 490 2.55 -1.05 -8.62
CA LEU A 490 2.50 0.40 -8.53
C LEU A 490 3.74 1.02 -9.21
N PHE A 491 4.91 0.41 -9.01
CA PHE A 491 6.20 0.88 -9.52
C PHE A 491 6.81 -0.12 -10.50
N LYS A 492 7.77 0.33 -11.32
CA LYS A 492 8.50 -0.59 -12.22
C LYS A 492 9.14 -1.70 -11.39
N TYR A 493 9.16 -2.90 -11.96
CA TYR A 493 9.62 -4.12 -11.32
C TYR A 493 10.56 -4.89 -12.26
N GLY A 494 11.12 -6.01 -11.78
CA GLY A 494 12.02 -6.87 -12.56
C GLY A 494 13.50 -6.71 -12.22
N PHE A 495 13.83 -5.87 -11.24
CA PHE A 495 15.17 -5.70 -10.70
C PHE A 495 15.25 -6.19 -9.24
N ASN A 496 16.47 -6.33 -8.72
CA ASN A 496 16.72 -6.60 -7.31
C ASN A 496 16.69 -5.27 -6.54
N LEU A 497 15.85 -5.16 -5.51
CA LEU A 497 15.76 -3.94 -4.70
C LEU A 497 17.05 -3.64 -3.91
N GLU A 498 17.89 -4.63 -3.61
CA GLU A 498 19.17 -4.39 -2.90
C GLU A 498 20.20 -3.60 -3.75
N GLU A 499 20.04 -3.68 -5.08
CA GLU A 499 20.93 -3.06 -6.07
C GLU A 499 20.31 -1.81 -6.71
N HIS A 500 19.02 -1.59 -6.49
CA HIS A 500 18.28 -0.46 -7.05
C HIS A 500 18.30 0.74 -6.10
N ASP A 501 18.54 1.93 -6.63
CA ASP A 501 18.48 3.18 -5.87
C ASP A 501 17.00 3.57 -5.61
N PRO A 502 16.53 3.60 -4.35
CA PRO A 502 15.15 3.99 -4.05
C PRO A 502 14.74 5.34 -4.65
N ALA A 503 15.67 6.30 -4.77
CA ALA A 503 15.38 7.63 -5.33
C ALA A 503 15.11 7.59 -6.85
N LYS A 504 15.60 6.55 -7.54
CA LYS A 504 15.37 6.29 -8.96
C LYS A 504 14.14 5.44 -9.24
N THR A 505 13.38 5.04 -8.20
CA THR A 505 12.15 4.26 -8.37
C THR A 505 11.19 4.99 -9.30
N GLU A 506 10.70 4.29 -10.32
CA GLU A 506 9.82 4.83 -11.34
C GLU A 506 8.39 4.27 -11.21
N ILE A 507 7.40 5.08 -11.54
CA ILE A 507 6.01 4.66 -11.66
C ILE A 507 5.85 3.63 -12.78
N TYR A 508 5.00 2.61 -12.55
CA TYR A 508 4.54 1.72 -13.59
C TYR A 508 3.20 2.18 -14.15
N TYR A 509 3.15 2.39 -15.48
CA TYR A 509 1.92 2.72 -16.20
C TYR A 509 1.37 1.46 -16.85
N THR A 510 0.14 1.08 -16.50
CA THR A 510 -0.58 -0.03 -17.15
C THR A 510 -0.76 0.21 -18.64
N LYS A 511 -1.00 1.47 -19.02
CA LYS A 511 -1.18 1.89 -20.40
C LYS A 511 -0.66 3.31 -20.61
N GLU A 512 -0.04 3.54 -21.75
CA GLU A 512 0.49 4.86 -22.12
C GLU A 512 -0.62 5.92 -22.14
N LYS A 513 -0.36 7.09 -21.55
CA LYS A 513 -1.29 8.24 -21.47
C LYS A 513 -2.54 8.02 -20.63
N GLU A 514 -2.63 6.92 -19.88
CA GLU A 514 -3.61 6.79 -18.80
C GLU A 514 -2.93 7.15 -17.48
N ASP A 515 -3.72 7.58 -16.50
CA ASP A 515 -3.23 7.87 -15.17
C ASP A 515 -2.73 6.61 -14.46
N SER A 516 -1.71 6.76 -13.62
CA SER A 516 -1.07 5.63 -12.96
C SER A 516 -1.82 5.18 -11.71
N ARG A 517 -1.65 3.91 -11.31
CA ARG A 517 -2.15 3.41 -10.02
C ARG A 517 -1.58 4.22 -8.85
N VAL A 518 -0.32 4.69 -8.95
CA VAL A 518 0.33 5.55 -7.94
C VAL A 518 -0.39 6.89 -7.82
N SER A 519 -0.67 7.56 -8.95
CA SER A 519 -1.40 8.83 -8.98
C SER A 519 -2.79 8.71 -8.34
N ILE A 520 -3.53 7.66 -8.69
CA ILE A 520 -4.87 7.38 -8.17
C ILE A 520 -4.81 7.09 -6.67
N MET A 521 -3.94 6.17 -6.26
CA MET A 521 -3.78 5.80 -4.85
C MET A 521 -3.37 7.00 -4.02
N ARG A 522 -2.42 7.80 -4.50
CA ARG A 522 -2.01 9.05 -3.85
C ARG A 522 -3.19 10.01 -3.72
N ARG A 523 -3.91 10.32 -4.81
CA ARG A 523 -5.08 11.20 -4.80
C ARG A 523 -6.10 10.81 -3.74
N LEU A 524 -6.42 9.52 -3.65
CA LEU A 524 -7.40 9.00 -2.71
C LEU A 524 -6.85 8.88 -1.28
N SER A 525 -5.61 8.46 -1.08
CA SER A 525 -4.98 8.42 0.25
C SER A 525 -4.88 9.81 0.90
N LEU A 526 -4.51 10.83 0.13
CA LEU A 526 -4.46 12.21 0.64
C LEU A 526 -5.84 12.76 1.01
N ALA A 527 -6.89 12.31 0.32
CA ALA A 527 -8.26 12.76 0.57
C ALA A 527 -8.93 12.00 1.72
N TYR A 528 -8.69 10.69 1.86
CA TYR A 528 -9.44 9.81 2.76
C TYR A 528 -8.60 9.24 3.92
N ALA A 529 -7.32 8.95 3.70
CA ALA A 529 -6.45 8.20 4.62
C ALA A 529 -5.33 9.05 5.25
N THR A 530 -5.59 10.33 5.53
CA THR A 530 -4.63 11.24 6.21
C THR A 530 -5.13 11.68 7.58
N HIS A 531 -4.71 10.97 8.62
CA HIS A 531 -5.25 11.10 9.98
C HIS A 531 -4.47 12.11 10.85
N GLY A 532 -5.14 12.67 11.86
CA GLY A 532 -4.61 13.68 12.77
C GLY A 532 -5.63 14.78 13.07
N ALA A 533 -5.39 15.59 14.10
CA ALA A 533 -6.29 16.68 14.46
C ALA A 533 -6.41 17.70 13.31
N PRO A 534 -7.63 18.05 12.85
CA PRO A 534 -7.81 19.05 11.81
C PRO A 534 -7.22 20.41 12.21
N LEU A 535 -6.46 21.01 11.30
CA LEU A 535 -5.95 22.37 11.45
C LEU A 535 -6.94 23.39 10.89
N THR A 536 -7.05 24.53 11.58
CA THR A 536 -7.78 25.70 11.05
C THR A 536 -7.09 26.22 9.79
N TYR A 537 -7.86 26.39 8.71
CA TYR A 537 -7.36 26.95 7.45
C TYR A 537 -8.37 27.87 6.78
N GLN A 538 -7.89 28.78 5.95
CA GLN A 538 -8.70 29.70 5.15
C GLN A 538 -8.22 29.72 3.70
N ILE A 539 -9.04 29.23 2.78
CA ILE A 539 -8.83 29.44 1.34
C ILE A 539 -9.03 30.94 1.06
N THR A 540 -8.05 31.58 0.42
CA THR A 540 -8.06 33.02 0.17
C THR A 540 -8.61 33.37 -1.21
N ASN A 541 -8.51 32.46 -2.17
CA ASN A 541 -9.03 32.62 -3.53
C ASN A 541 -10.38 31.91 -3.73
N LYS A 542 -11.27 31.95 -2.72
CA LYS A 542 -12.56 31.21 -2.69
C LYS A 542 -13.39 31.37 -3.96
N THR A 543 -13.50 32.57 -4.52
CA THR A 543 -14.29 32.84 -5.73
C THR A 543 -13.79 32.06 -6.95
N ALA A 544 -12.48 31.83 -7.06
CA ALA A 544 -11.92 31.05 -8.17
C ALA A 544 -12.18 29.55 -8.02
N LEU A 545 -12.39 29.08 -6.78
CA LEU A 545 -12.65 27.68 -6.44
C LEU A 545 -14.12 27.41 -6.12
N ALA A 546 -15.01 28.38 -6.36
CA ALA A 546 -16.42 28.22 -6.11
C ALA A 546 -16.98 27.05 -6.94
N ASP A 547 -17.60 26.09 -6.25
CA ASP A 547 -18.20 24.88 -6.80
C ASP A 547 -17.24 23.92 -7.53
N LYS A 548 -15.94 24.12 -7.33
CA LYS A 548 -14.85 23.27 -7.83
C LYS A 548 -14.53 22.13 -6.88
N LEU A 549 -14.20 20.98 -7.44
CA LEU A 549 -13.83 19.76 -6.72
C LEU A 549 -12.36 19.79 -6.26
N VAL A 550 -11.96 20.88 -5.60
CA VAL A 550 -10.60 21.03 -5.04
C VAL A 550 -10.68 20.88 -3.53
N TYR A 551 -9.92 19.93 -3.00
CA TYR A 551 -9.93 19.57 -1.60
C TYR A 551 -8.63 19.98 -0.91
N VAL A 552 -8.76 20.48 0.33
CA VAL A 552 -7.64 20.82 1.21
C VAL A 552 -7.85 20.08 2.54
N ARG A 553 -6.86 19.29 2.94
CA ARG A 553 -6.83 18.57 4.23
C ARG A 553 -5.52 18.89 4.94
N ALA A 554 -5.61 19.60 6.06
CA ALA A 554 -4.46 19.94 6.87
C ALA A 554 -4.65 19.34 8.27
N VAL A 555 -3.70 18.52 8.72
CA VAL A 555 -3.78 17.81 10.01
C VAL A 555 -2.48 17.92 10.80
N ASP A 556 -2.61 17.88 12.12
CA ASP A 556 -1.53 17.68 13.08
C ASP A 556 -1.56 16.24 13.59
N THR A 557 -0.53 15.47 13.29
CA THR A 557 -0.45 14.06 13.69
C THR A 557 0.02 13.89 15.14
N SER A 558 0.51 14.94 15.80
CA SER A 558 1.03 14.88 17.19
C SER A 558 -0.02 14.56 18.24
N THR A 559 -1.29 14.62 17.86
CA THR A 559 -2.43 14.28 18.71
C THR A 559 -2.93 12.85 18.49
N LEU A 560 -2.35 12.10 17.53
CA LEU A 560 -2.69 10.70 17.34
C LEU A 560 -2.24 9.90 18.56
N GLU A 561 -3.09 8.97 18.99
CA GLU A 561 -2.72 8.04 20.06
C GLU A 561 -1.57 7.14 19.60
N PRO A 562 -0.64 6.77 20.51
CA PRO A 562 0.40 5.82 20.18
C PRO A 562 -0.17 4.50 19.66
N LEU A 563 0.40 3.96 18.58
CA LEU A 563 -0.06 2.68 18.01
C LEU A 563 0.13 1.55 19.03
N ALA A 564 -0.88 0.70 19.17
CA ALA A 564 -0.86 -0.41 20.12
C ALA A 564 0.30 -1.38 19.80
N GLY A 565 0.98 -1.86 20.84
CA GLY A 565 2.19 -2.69 20.69
C GLY A 565 3.43 -1.85 20.42
N SER A 566 3.52 -1.27 19.22
CA SER A 566 4.76 -0.64 18.73
C SER A 566 5.08 0.66 19.47
N GLY A 567 4.05 1.33 20.01
CA GLY A 567 4.15 2.65 20.64
C GLY A 567 4.56 3.73 19.65
N ALA A 568 4.38 3.49 18.34
CA ALA A 568 4.70 4.46 17.30
C ALA A 568 3.89 5.74 17.49
N THR A 569 4.55 6.89 17.32
CA THR A 569 3.94 8.22 17.36
C THR A 569 4.46 9.05 16.19
N SER A 570 3.78 10.15 15.89
CA SER A 570 4.16 11.05 14.81
C SER A 570 4.00 12.49 15.26
N ASN A 571 4.91 13.39 14.86
CA ASN A 571 4.87 14.81 15.19
C ASN A 571 4.75 15.71 13.94
N LYS A 572 4.25 15.16 12.84
CA LYS A 572 4.18 15.86 11.56
C LYS A 572 2.94 16.73 11.43
N VAL A 573 3.06 17.74 10.60
CA VAL A 573 1.95 18.50 10.02
C VAL A 573 1.85 18.09 8.56
N LEU A 574 0.72 17.50 8.19
CA LEU A 574 0.44 17.07 6.83
C LEU A 574 -0.53 18.07 6.18
N VAL A 575 -0.14 18.69 5.06
CA VAL A 575 -0.99 19.62 4.31
C VAL A 575 -1.17 19.10 2.89
N ASN A 576 -2.38 18.63 2.62
CA ASN A 576 -2.75 17.97 1.38
C ASN A 576 -3.61 18.88 0.51
N PHE A 577 -3.38 18.79 -0.79
CA PHE A 577 -4.12 19.46 -1.85
C PHE A 577 -4.49 18.43 -2.90
N VAL A 578 -5.76 18.35 -3.27
CA VAL A 578 -6.24 17.36 -4.25
C VAL A 578 -7.15 18.04 -5.26
N ASN A 579 -6.87 17.84 -6.54
CA ASN A 579 -7.71 18.31 -7.63
C ASN A 579 -8.49 17.15 -8.25
N PHE A 580 -9.81 17.11 -8.02
CA PHE A 580 -10.71 16.16 -8.67
C PHE A 580 -11.39 16.74 -9.93
N GLU A 581 -10.95 17.89 -10.43
CA GLU A 581 -11.43 18.44 -11.70
C GLU A 581 -10.63 17.88 -12.88
N GLU A 582 -11.25 17.92 -14.06
CA GLU A 582 -10.60 17.63 -15.36
C GLU A 582 -9.74 18.81 -15.87
N THR A 583 -9.68 19.91 -15.13
CA THR A 583 -8.94 21.12 -15.49
C THR A 583 -8.01 21.52 -14.36
N ALA A 584 -6.90 22.17 -14.71
CA ALA A 584 -5.95 22.64 -13.72
C ALA A 584 -6.59 23.69 -12.80
N GLN A 585 -6.31 23.60 -11.50
CA GLN A 585 -6.85 24.49 -10.48
C GLN A 585 -5.72 25.11 -9.67
N THR A 586 -5.88 26.38 -9.28
CA THR A 586 -4.95 27.03 -8.34
C THR A 586 -5.63 27.25 -7.00
N VAL A 587 -5.00 26.79 -5.93
CA VAL A 587 -5.47 26.95 -4.56
C VAL A 587 -4.47 27.78 -3.77
N THR A 588 -4.96 28.81 -3.08
CA THR A 588 -4.18 29.54 -2.08
C THR A 588 -4.87 29.43 -0.73
N VAL A 589 -4.14 28.93 0.26
CA VAL A 589 -4.67 28.67 1.60
C VAL A 589 -3.73 29.19 2.68
N ASN A 590 -4.31 29.79 3.70
CA ASN A 590 -3.65 30.15 4.95
C ASN A 590 -3.95 29.07 5.99
N VAL A 591 -2.94 28.32 6.45
CA VAL A 591 -3.09 27.29 7.48
C VAL A 591 -2.51 27.80 8.78
N THR A 592 -3.25 27.68 9.88
CA THR A 592 -2.77 28.00 11.22
C THR A 592 -1.93 26.83 11.73
N MET A 593 -0.64 27.06 11.95
CA MET A 593 0.28 26.02 12.39
C MET A 593 0.20 25.80 13.91
N PRO A 594 0.44 24.55 14.39
CA PRO A 594 0.42 24.23 15.82
C PRO A 594 1.37 25.08 16.68
N LYS A 595 2.53 25.44 16.15
CA LYS A 595 3.58 26.20 16.85
C LYS A 595 4.02 27.41 16.04
N LYS A 596 4.34 28.52 16.73
CA LYS A 596 4.96 29.70 16.12
C LYS A 596 6.47 29.49 16.00
N THR A 597 6.89 28.82 14.93
CA THR A 597 8.29 28.43 14.72
C THR A 597 8.63 28.36 13.23
N VAL A 598 9.86 27.98 12.93
CA VAL A 598 10.27 27.62 11.57
C VAL A 598 9.93 26.15 11.34
N TYR A 599 9.24 25.89 10.24
CA TYR A 599 8.95 24.55 9.75
C TYR A 599 9.83 24.21 8.57
N GLU A 600 10.14 22.93 8.46
CA GLU A 600 10.82 22.33 7.32
C GLU A 600 10.31 20.90 7.09
N GLY A 601 10.69 20.32 5.96
CA GLY A 601 10.32 18.96 5.59
C GLY A 601 10.23 18.81 4.09
N GLU A 602 9.23 18.09 3.61
CA GLU A 602 9.16 17.61 2.22
C GLU A 602 7.86 18.06 1.54
N ARG A 603 7.93 18.29 0.23
CA ARG A 603 6.77 18.45 -0.67
C ARG A 603 6.81 17.35 -1.72
N PHE A 604 5.72 16.61 -1.82
CA PHE A 604 5.49 15.60 -2.84
C PHE A 604 4.36 16.06 -3.78
N GLY A 605 4.59 16.01 -5.09
CA GLY A 605 3.61 16.30 -6.15
C GLY A 605 3.75 15.33 -7.32
N ASN A 606 3.40 15.78 -8.53
CA ASN A 606 3.60 14.98 -9.74
C ASN A 606 5.09 14.71 -10.05
N GLY A 607 5.39 13.49 -10.50
CA GLY A 607 6.69 13.08 -11.01
C GLY A 607 6.71 11.58 -11.30
N ASP A 608 7.37 11.18 -12.39
CA ASP A 608 7.42 9.77 -12.81
C ASP A 608 8.46 8.95 -12.02
N THR A 609 9.38 9.65 -11.34
CA THR A 609 10.36 9.08 -10.42
C THR A 609 10.21 9.70 -9.04
N TYR A 610 10.70 9.00 -8.00
CA TYR A 610 10.64 9.52 -6.63
C TYR A 610 11.29 10.91 -6.51
N GLU A 611 12.50 11.04 -7.04
CA GLU A 611 13.26 12.31 -7.04
C GLU A 611 12.53 13.42 -7.81
N ALA A 612 11.83 13.10 -8.90
CA ALA A 612 11.06 14.09 -9.66
C ALA A 612 9.79 14.52 -8.91
N ALA A 613 9.16 13.61 -8.17
CA ALA A 613 7.96 13.88 -7.40
C ALA A 613 8.23 14.66 -6.10
N ARG A 614 9.47 14.62 -5.59
CA ARG A 614 9.83 15.10 -4.26
C ARG A 614 10.72 16.35 -4.32
N SER A 615 10.44 17.31 -3.44
CA SER A 615 11.29 18.48 -3.20
C SER A 615 11.39 18.78 -1.71
N TYR A 616 12.51 19.35 -1.26
CA TYR A 616 12.69 19.74 0.14
C TYR A 616 12.24 21.18 0.40
N VAL A 617 11.60 21.40 1.54
CA VAL A 617 11.05 22.68 1.98
C VAL A 617 11.76 23.10 3.26
N THR A 618 12.35 24.29 3.29
CA THR A 618 13.05 24.82 4.46
C THR A 618 12.68 26.27 4.76
N GLY A 619 12.88 26.70 6.01
CA GLY A 619 12.77 28.11 6.39
C GLY A 619 11.34 28.67 6.44
N LYS A 620 10.30 27.82 6.48
CA LYS A 620 8.89 28.28 6.51
C LYS A 620 8.54 28.81 7.89
N LYS A 621 8.68 30.12 8.09
CA LYS A 621 8.44 30.80 9.38
C LYS A 621 6.95 31.06 9.62
N ALA A 622 6.35 30.32 10.56
CA ALA A 622 4.95 30.46 10.93
C ALA A 622 4.75 31.51 12.05
N THR A 623 3.88 32.51 11.83
CA THR A 623 3.57 33.52 12.86
C THR A 623 2.08 33.89 12.96
N PRO A 624 1.15 32.97 13.31
CA PRO A 624 1.24 31.50 13.39
C PRO A 624 0.87 30.81 12.06
N VAL A 625 0.57 31.59 11.02
CA VAL A 625 0.04 31.09 9.76
C VAL A 625 1.17 30.82 8.77
N LEU A 626 1.03 29.76 7.99
CA LEU A 626 1.75 29.57 6.73
C LEU A 626 0.77 29.68 5.55
N THR A 627 1.18 30.39 4.51
CA THR A 627 0.45 30.46 3.25
C THR A 627 1.04 29.46 2.27
N PHE A 628 0.17 28.68 1.65
CA PHE A 628 0.49 27.74 0.58
C PHE A 628 -0.25 28.17 -0.69
N THR A 629 0.45 28.09 -1.82
CA THR A 629 -0.12 28.30 -3.15
C THR A 629 0.31 27.15 -4.02
N GLU A 630 -0.66 26.40 -4.54
CA GLU A 630 -0.42 25.26 -5.43
C GLU A 630 -1.27 25.41 -6.69
N THR A 631 -0.66 25.14 -7.85
CA THR A 631 -1.37 24.95 -9.11
C THR A 631 -1.31 23.46 -9.43
N LEU A 632 -2.46 22.81 -9.38
CA LEU A 632 -2.62 21.37 -9.51
C LEU A 632 -3.11 21.06 -10.92
N ALA A 633 -2.45 20.14 -11.62
CA ALA A 633 -2.96 19.55 -12.85
C ALA A 633 -4.26 18.76 -12.60
N PRO A 634 -5.03 18.40 -13.64
CA PRO A 634 -6.18 17.50 -13.50
C PRO A 634 -5.79 16.22 -12.77
N GLY A 635 -6.54 15.85 -11.72
CA GLY A 635 -6.25 14.67 -10.94
C GLY A 635 -4.99 14.74 -10.05
N GLU A 636 -4.23 15.84 -10.02
CA GLU A 636 -3.00 15.93 -9.22
C GLU A 636 -3.29 16.02 -7.72
N ALA A 637 -2.37 15.45 -6.94
CA ALA A 637 -2.37 15.49 -5.48
C ALA A 637 -1.00 15.88 -4.92
N VAL A 638 -0.96 16.96 -4.15
CA VAL A 638 0.26 17.49 -3.51
C VAL A 638 0.15 17.34 -1.99
N GLN A 639 1.24 16.92 -1.35
CA GLN A 639 1.35 16.85 0.11
C GLN A 639 2.61 17.56 0.57
N TYR A 640 2.47 18.35 1.63
CA TYR A 640 3.58 18.79 2.46
C TYR A 640 3.64 17.92 3.73
N ILE A 641 4.82 17.43 4.05
CA ILE A 641 5.13 16.72 5.30
C ILE A 641 6.08 17.63 6.08
N LEU A 642 5.58 18.32 7.10
CA LEU A 642 6.33 19.36 7.81
C LEU A 642 6.51 19.01 9.28
N GLU A 643 7.59 19.49 9.88
CA GLU A 643 7.78 19.51 11.32
C GLU A 643 8.54 20.77 11.76
N PRO A 644 8.50 21.16 13.04
CA PRO A 644 9.35 22.22 13.55
C PRO A 644 10.83 21.91 13.30
N SER A 645 11.57 22.85 12.72
CA SER A 645 13.01 22.70 12.45
C SER A 645 13.84 22.36 13.70
N SER A 646 13.40 22.81 14.88
CA SER A 646 14.05 22.51 16.15
C SER A 646 13.81 21.07 16.65
N GLU A 647 12.81 20.38 16.10
CA GLU A 647 12.41 19.01 16.47
C GLU A 647 12.90 17.98 15.45
N MET A 648 13.37 18.42 14.29
CA MET A 648 13.95 17.55 13.28
C MET A 648 15.22 16.89 13.82
N LYS A 649 15.17 15.55 13.90
CA LYS A 649 16.32 14.75 14.32
C LYS A 649 17.38 14.77 13.23
N ALA A 650 18.54 15.34 13.54
CA ALA A 650 19.69 15.25 12.65
C ALA A 650 20.12 13.78 12.48
N SER A 651 20.22 13.32 11.23
CA SER A 651 20.80 12.03 10.89
C SER A 651 21.88 12.20 9.82
N ALA A 652 22.88 11.32 9.87
CA ALA A 652 23.82 11.20 8.77
C ALA A 652 23.15 10.48 7.59
N PRO A 653 23.49 10.81 6.34
CA PRO A 653 23.12 9.98 5.20
C PRO A 653 23.60 8.54 5.41
N GLN A 654 22.72 7.58 5.11
CA GLN A 654 22.98 6.15 5.26
C GLN A 654 23.22 5.50 3.91
N GLY A 655 23.64 4.22 3.90
CA GLY A 655 23.79 3.44 2.68
C GLY A 655 24.77 4.05 1.67
N PHE A 656 25.77 4.81 2.13
CA PHE A 656 26.72 5.47 1.24
C PHE A 656 27.56 4.43 0.51
N LYS A 657 27.52 4.46 -0.83
CA LYS A 657 28.20 3.53 -1.72
C LYS A 657 29.08 4.32 -2.69
N ALA A 658 30.23 3.76 -3.04
CA ALA A 658 31.12 4.26 -4.07
C ALA A 658 31.37 3.17 -5.11
N THR A 659 31.17 3.50 -6.39
CA THR A 659 31.33 2.57 -7.51
C THR A 659 32.22 3.22 -8.57
N ALA A 660 33.19 2.46 -9.09
CA ALA A 660 34.00 2.93 -10.20
C ALA A 660 33.12 3.10 -11.45
N VAL A 661 33.30 4.21 -12.15
CA VAL A 661 32.65 4.47 -13.45
C VAL A 661 33.68 4.87 -14.49
N LYS A 662 33.29 4.83 -15.77
CA LYS A 662 34.17 5.04 -16.91
C LYS A 662 34.87 6.40 -16.83
N GLY A 663 36.14 6.43 -17.25
CA GLY A 663 36.94 7.67 -17.34
C GLY A 663 37.56 8.12 -16.01
N LEU A 664 38.11 7.16 -15.23
CA LEU A 664 38.76 7.42 -13.94
C LEU A 664 37.89 8.30 -13.03
N SER A 665 36.66 7.86 -12.82
CA SER A 665 35.66 8.61 -12.06
C SER A 665 34.99 7.65 -11.07
N VAL A 666 34.44 8.19 -9.99
CA VAL A 666 33.71 7.41 -8.99
C VAL A 666 32.31 7.97 -8.87
N ALA A 667 31.30 7.12 -9.07
CA ALA A 667 29.92 7.43 -8.75
C ALA A 667 29.68 7.14 -7.27
N LEU A 668 29.09 8.11 -6.57
CA LEU A 668 28.75 8.06 -5.16
C LEU A 668 27.24 8.15 -5.04
N ASN A 669 26.63 7.29 -4.23
CA ASN A 669 25.18 7.28 -3.97
C ASN A 669 24.91 7.07 -2.48
N TRP A 670 23.85 7.65 -1.94
CA TRP A 670 23.43 7.50 -0.54
C TRP A 670 21.91 7.54 -0.40
N LEU A 671 21.40 7.12 0.75
CA LEU A 671 20.00 7.31 1.11
C LEU A 671 19.77 8.73 1.64
N GLU A 672 18.56 9.27 1.39
CA GLU A 672 18.16 10.58 1.89
C GLU A 672 18.33 10.72 3.41
N ALA A 673 18.75 11.91 3.84
CA ALA A 673 18.70 12.35 5.23
C ALA A 673 17.94 13.67 5.33
N PRO A 674 17.34 14.02 6.49
CA PRO A 674 16.63 15.27 6.67
C PRO A 674 17.53 16.48 6.39
N GLY A 675 17.17 17.25 5.36
CA GLY A 675 17.92 18.40 4.89
C GLY A 675 17.73 18.68 3.40
N GLY A 676 18.05 19.89 2.97
CA GLY A 676 17.80 20.35 1.59
C GLY A 676 18.92 20.13 0.58
N SER A 677 20.13 19.76 1.02
CA SER A 677 21.27 19.47 0.14
C SER A 677 22.44 18.83 0.91
N TYR A 678 23.42 18.28 0.20
CA TYR A 678 24.55 17.55 0.74
C TYR A 678 25.91 18.17 0.39
N GLU A 679 26.91 17.85 1.21
CA GLU A 679 28.33 18.04 0.96
C GLU A 679 29.00 16.68 0.80
N VAL A 680 29.75 16.51 -0.29
CA VAL A 680 30.58 15.33 -0.55
C VAL A 680 32.01 15.65 -0.14
N LEU A 681 32.60 14.79 0.67
CA LEU A 681 33.95 14.92 1.19
C LEU A 681 34.84 13.80 0.65
N ARG A 682 36.08 14.14 0.32
CA ARG A 682 37.11 13.22 -0.18
C ARG A 682 38.44 13.42 0.52
N ALA A 683 39.16 12.33 0.73
CA ALA A 683 40.54 12.28 1.15
C ALA A 683 41.33 11.33 0.24
N ASP A 684 42.60 11.67 -0.02
CA ASP A 684 43.52 10.81 -0.76
C ASP A 684 44.14 9.82 0.24
N GLY A 685 43.77 8.53 0.16
CA GLY A 685 44.16 7.48 1.10
C GLY A 685 43.25 7.31 2.32
N SER A 686 43.58 6.36 3.20
CA SER A 686 42.74 5.89 4.32
C SER A 686 42.86 6.68 5.62
N GLY A 687 43.74 7.70 5.68
CA GLY A 687 44.03 8.47 6.90
C GLY A 687 44.25 9.96 6.70
N SER A 688 43.98 10.47 5.49
CA SER A 688 44.09 11.90 5.19
C SER A 688 42.82 12.65 5.62
N GLU A 689 42.94 13.95 5.88
CA GLU A 689 41.80 14.81 6.23
C GLU A 689 40.78 14.88 5.08
N LEU A 690 39.51 14.60 5.39
CA LEU A 690 38.39 14.72 4.45
C LEU A 690 38.10 16.19 4.12
N LYS A 691 38.15 16.54 2.83
CA LYS A 691 37.87 17.88 2.32
C LYS A 691 36.62 17.88 1.46
N VAL A 692 35.82 18.94 1.55
CA VAL A 692 34.64 19.11 0.70
C VAL A 692 35.08 19.24 -0.76
N VAL A 693 34.63 18.31 -1.61
CA VAL A 693 34.85 18.31 -3.07
C VAL A 693 33.61 18.71 -3.85
N ALA A 694 32.43 18.56 -3.26
CA ALA A 694 31.17 19.10 -3.78
C ALA A 694 30.30 19.62 -2.64
N SER A 695 29.55 20.69 -2.90
CA SER A 695 28.66 21.33 -1.92
C SER A 695 27.33 21.66 -2.56
N LYS A 696 26.25 21.71 -1.77
CA LYS A 696 24.89 21.98 -2.24
C LYS A 696 24.41 20.98 -3.29
N VAL A 697 24.87 19.72 -3.19
CA VAL A 697 24.36 18.63 -4.03
C VAL A 697 22.90 18.39 -3.63
N GLN A 698 21.96 18.56 -4.54
CA GLN A 698 20.53 18.41 -4.25
C GLN A 698 20.08 16.96 -4.34
N ASP A 699 20.70 16.21 -5.24
CA ASP A 699 20.43 14.80 -5.44
C ASP A 699 21.12 13.92 -4.37
N THR A 700 20.73 12.65 -4.34
CA THR A 700 21.36 11.60 -3.51
C THR A 700 22.53 10.90 -4.20
N HIS A 701 23.04 11.50 -5.27
CA HIS A 701 24.17 10.97 -6.03
C HIS A 701 25.14 12.08 -6.46
N TYR A 702 26.39 11.70 -6.67
CA TYR A 702 27.43 12.58 -7.18
C TYR A 702 28.50 11.77 -7.91
N THR A 703 28.93 12.21 -9.09
CA THR A 703 30.08 11.62 -9.77
C THR A 703 31.30 12.52 -9.54
N ASP A 704 32.33 11.98 -8.89
CA ASP A 704 33.63 12.65 -8.73
C ASP A 704 34.54 12.31 -9.93
N PRO A 705 34.85 13.28 -10.81
CA PRO A 705 35.58 13.02 -12.04
C PRO A 705 37.10 13.23 -11.89
N ASN A 706 37.85 12.83 -12.92
CA ASN A 706 39.28 13.14 -13.09
C ASN A 706 40.16 12.64 -11.94
N LEU A 707 39.91 11.42 -11.47
CA LEU A 707 40.70 10.76 -10.43
C LEU A 707 42.01 10.21 -11.00
N ASN A 708 42.99 10.00 -10.12
CA ASN A 708 44.26 9.43 -10.48
C ASN A 708 44.18 7.90 -10.44
N GLU A 709 44.60 7.25 -11.52
CA GLU A 709 44.60 5.80 -11.60
C GLU A 709 45.44 5.16 -10.48
N GLY A 710 44.93 4.07 -9.91
CA GLY A 710 45.57 3.33 -8.83
C GLY A 710 45.56 4.04 -7.47
N THR A 711 44.97 5.23 -7.38
CA THR A 711 44.90 5.98 -6.12
C THR A 711 43.69 5.51 -5.31
N LEU A 712 43.92 5.20 -4.02
CA LEU A 712 42.86 4.94 -3.04
C LEU A 712 42.25 6.26 -2.61
N TYR A 713 40.93 6.38 -2.72
CA TYR A 713 40.16 7.51 -2.22
C TYR A 713 39.27 7.08 -1.07
N SER A 714 39.17 7.91 -0.04
CA SER A 714 38.16 7.79 1.01
C SER A 714 37.11 8.86 0.81
N TYR A 715 35.84 8.48 0.82
CA TYR A 715 34.71 9.40 0.69
C TYR A 715 33.81 9.36 1.92
N ALA A 716 33.15 10.47 2.19
CA ALA A 716 32.00 10.55 3.08
C ALA A 716 31.02 11.62 2.58
N VAL A 717 29.77 11.54 3.01
CA VAL A 717 28.74 12.53 2.68
C VAL A 717 28.05 13.02 3.94
N ARG A 718 27.62 14.28 3.95
CA ARG A 718 26.80 14.87 5.03
C ARG A 718 25.78 15.83 4.48
N VAL A 719 24.71 16.05 5.24
CA VAL A 719 23.81 17.18 5.00
C VAL A 719 24.60 18.49 5.08
N THR A 720 24.34 19.43 4.19
CA THR A 720 25.07 20.71 4.10
C THR A 720 25.07 21.44 5.43
N GLY A 721 26.25 21.78 5.93
CA GLY A 721 26.43 22.44 7.24
C GLY A 721 26.24 21.54 8.47
N ALA A 722 25.90 20.26 8.30
CA ALA A 722 25.80 19.31 9.41
C ALA A 722 27.18 18.81 9.86
N LYS A 723 27.24 18.30 11.09
CA LYS A 723 28.45 17.65 11.64
C LYS A 723 28.45 16.14 11.45
N LEU A 724 27.27 15.51 11.45
CA LEU A 724 27.13 14.08 11.27
C LEU A 724 27.41 13.72 9.82
N MET A 725 28.28 12.74 9.62
CA MET A 725 28.71 12.25 8.31
C MET A 725 28.33 10.78 8.18
N SER A 726 28.13 10.33 6.95
CA SER A 726 28.00 8.92 6.64
C SER A 726 29.20 8.12 7.15
N SER A 727 29.07 6.79 7.16
CA SER A 727 30.25 5.93 7.17
C SER A 727 31.19 6.32 6.01
N THR A 728 32.49 6.19 6.25
CA THR A 728 33.48 6.42 5.20
C THR A 728 33.55 5.19 4.31
N VAL A 729 33.52 5.40 2.99
CA VAL A 729 33.75 4.34 2.00
C VAL A 729 35.09 4.58 1.31
N GLN A 730 35.76 3.50 0.95
CA GLN A 730 37.04 3.54 0.27
C GLN A 730 36.95 2.84 -1.07
N ILE A 731 37.53 3.45 -2.10
CA ILE A 731 37.59 2.87 -3.44
C ILE A 731 38.89 3.28 -4.13
N THR A 732 39.51 2.33 -4.81
CA THR A 732 40.66 2.60 -5.66
C THR A 732 40.16 2.99 -7.05
N ALA A 733 40.58 4.14 -7.56
CA ALA A 733 40.23 4.55 -8.91
C ALA A 733 41.03 3.72 -9.93
N THR A 734 40.48 2.61 -10.39
CA THR A 734 41.11 1.77 -11.42
C THR A 734 40.59 2.09 -12.82
N GLY A 735 39.39 2.69 -12.92
CA GLY A 735 38.67 2.85 -14.17
C GLY A 735 38.03 1.56 -14.69
N LEU A 736 38.20 0.43 -13.97
CA LEU A 736 37.52 -0.83 -14.26
C LEU A 736 36.06 -0.74 -13.82
N VAL A 737 35.15 -0.99 -14.76
CA VAL A 737 33.70 -0.99 -14.54
C VAL A 737 33.12 -2.36 -14.88
N PRO A 738 32.04 -2.79 -14.21
CA PRO A 738 31.34 -4.01 -14.59
C PRO A 738 30.78 -3.87 -16.01
N LEU A 739 31.04 -4.85 -16.87
CA LEU A 739 30.36 -4.99 -18.15
C LEU A 739 28.88 -5.34 -17.94
N ASP A 740 28.02 -4.77 -18.78
CA ASP A 740 26.60 -5.10 -18.83
C ASP A 740 26.42 -6.58 -19.23
N ARG A 741 25.62 -7.29 -18.44
CA ARG A 741 25.36 -8.73 -18.55
C ARG A 741 24.11 -9.07 -19.37
N THR A 742 23.33 -8.06 -19.75
CA THR A 742 21.99 -8.24 -20.35
C THR A 742 21.98 -9.17 -21.56
N ASP A 743 23.02 -9.11 -22.40
CA ASP A 743 23.13 -9.90 -23.63
C ASP A 743 23.96 -11.19 -23.47
N TRP A 744 24.44 -11.50 -22.25
CA TRP A 744 25.32 -12.63 -22.03
C TRP A 744 24.57 -13.96 -22.15
N LYS A 745 25.25 -14.97 -22.69
CA LYS A 745 24.78 -16.37 -22.69
C LYS A 745 25.77 -17.22 -21.95
N VAL A 746 25.26 -18.09 -21.09
CA VAL A 746 26.10 -18.91 -20.21
C VAL A 746 25.80 -20.40 -20.38
N SER A 747 26.82 -21.23 -20.17
CA SER A 747 26.70 -22.68 -20.18
C SER A 747 27.76 -23.35 -19.33
N SER A 748 27.57 -24.62 -19.00
CA SER A 748 28.51 -25.46 -18.28
C SER A 748 28.56 -26.88 -18.85
N ASN A 749 29.65 -27.62 -18.62
CA ASN A 749 29.72 -29.06 -18.93
C ASN A 749 29.21 -29.99 -17.83
N VAL A 750 28.83 -29.46 -16.67
CA VAL A 750 28.21 -30.27 -15.59
C VAL A 750 26.70 -30.31 -15.74
N ASN A 751 26.05 -31.24 -15.04
CA ASN A 751 24.63 -31.49 -15.19
C ASN A 751 23.77 -30.30 -14.73
N THR A 752 23.11 -29.61 -15.66
CA THR A 752 22.27 -28.42 -15.42
C THR A 752 20.84 -28.75 -14.96
N THR A 753 20.50 -30.03 -14.76
CA THR A 753 19.15 -30.42 -14.32
C THR A 753 18.86 -29.96 -12.89
N ALA A 754 19.90 -29.80 -12.06
CA ALA A 754 19.77 -29.35 -10.67
C ALA A 754 19.90 -27.82 -10.51
N SER A 755 20.55 -27.14 -11.44
CA SER A 755 20.86 -25.71 -11.35
C SER A 755 21.09 -25.11 -12.74
N ASP A 756 20.40 -24.00 -13.03
CA ASP A 756 20.50 -23.26 -14.29
C ASP A 756 21.79 -22.41 -14.29
N PRO A 757 22.68 -22.55 -15.29
CA PRO A 757 23.82 -21.66 -15.44
C PRO A 757 23.47 -20.17 -15.38
N PHE A 758 22.29 -19.76 -15.89
CA PHE A 758 21.87 -18.36 -15.86
C PHE A 758 21.79 -17.77 -14.44
N SER A 759 21.55 -18.61 -13.42
CA SER A 759 21.52 -18.19 -12.01
C SER A 759 22.86 -17.68 -11.45
N ALA A 760 23.94 -17.71 -12.22
CA ALA A 760 25.20 -17.06 -11.83
C ALA A 760 25.34 -15.63 -12.39
N ILE A 761 24.38 -15.12 -13.16
CA ILE A 761 24.42 -13.77 -13.75
C ILE A 761 23.06 -13.06 -13.70
N ASP A 762 22.13 -13.53 -12.87
CA ASP A 762 20.74 -13.05 -12.85
C ASP A 762 20.52 -11.83 -11.92
N GLY A 763 21.56 -11.39 -11.22
CA GLY A 763 21.49 -10.27 -10.28
C GLY A 763 20.89 -10.63 -8.93
N ASP A 764 20.70 -11.92 -8.64
CA ASP A 764 20.12 -12.41 -7.40
C ASP A 764 21.09 -13.33 -6.65
N ARG A 765 21.77 -12.78 -5.66
CA ARG A 765 22.71 -13.53 -4.81
C ARG A 765 22.09 -14.74 -4.09
N ARG A 766 20.76 -14.86 -4.04
CA ARG A 766 20.04 -15.99 -3.43
C ARG A 766 19.93 -17.18 -4.37
N THR A 767 19.97 -16.95 -5.69
CA THR A 767 20.12 -18.01 -6.68
C THR A 767 21.61 -18.30 -6.87
N ARG A 768 21.92 -19.45 -7.48
CA ARG A 768 23.29 -19.81 -7.84
C ARG A 768 23.28 -20.86 -8.93
N TRP A 769 24.29 -20.81 -9.78
CA TRP A 769 24.73 -22.01 -10.51
C TRP A 769 25.58 -22.89 -9.60
N ASP A 770 25.41 -24.22 -9.63
CA ASP A 770 26.33 -25.16 -8.99
C ASP A 770 26.53 -26.47 -9.74
N THR A 771 27.60 -27.20 -9.39
CA THR A 771 27.97 -28.47 -10.04
C THR A 771 27.01 -29.62 -9.75
N GLY A 772 26.14 -29.51 -8.74
CA GLY A 772 25.24 -30.57 -8.26
C GLY A 772 25.94 -31.78 -7.63
N VAL A 773 27.28 -31.81 -7.69
CA VAL A 773 28.15 -32.88 -7.19
C VAL A 773 29.43 -32.28 -6.60
N HIS A 774 30.18 -33.10 -5.86
CA HIS A 774 31.52 -32.75 -5.37
C HIS A 774 32.43 -32.32 -6.52
N GLN A 775 33.08 -31.16 -6.38
CA GLN A 775 33.88 -30.58 -7.46
C GLN A 775 35.07 -31.47 -7.86
N VAL A 776 35.27 -31.64 -9.17
CA VAL A 776 36.36 -32.42 -9.78
C VAL A 776 37.05 -31.64 -10.91
N PRO A 777 38.34 -31.91 -11.19
CA PRO A 777 39.07 -31.15 -12.20
C PRO A 777 38.46 -31.30 -13.60
N GLY A 778 38.32 -30.19 -14.32
CA GLY A 778 37.81 -30.15 -15.70
C GLY A 778 36.35 -29.68 -15.84
N GLU A 779 35.65 -29.46 -14.73
CA GLU A 779 34.37 -28.76 -14.72
C GLU A 779 34.57 -27.32 -15.18
N TYR A 780 33.69 -26.80 -16.03
CA TYR A 780 33.81 -25.43 -16.54
C TYR A 780 32.49 -24.67 -16.55
N TYR A 781 32.62 -23.35 -16.44
CA TYR A 781 31.55 -22.39 -16.68
C TYR A 781 31.99 -21.45 -17.82
N GLN A 782 31.11 -21.22 -18.79
CA GLN A 782 31.42 -20.53 -20.04
C GLN A 782 30.42 -19.41 -20.31
N ILE A 783 30.93 -18.30 -20.86
CA ILE A 783 30.19 -17.07 -21.13
C ILE A 783 30.46 -16.65 -22.58
N ASP A 784 29.40 -16.34 -23.31
CA ASP A 784 29.40 -15.54 -24.54
C ASP A 784 28.95 -14.13 -24.16
N LEU A 785 29.81 -13.14 -24.37
CA LEU A 785 29.53 -11.73 -24.07
C LEU A 785 28.61 -11.07 -25.12
N GLY A 786 28.19 -11.82 -26.15
CA GLY A 786 27.33 -11.35 -27.25
C GLY A 786 28.07 -10.54 -28.32
N LYS A 787 29.17 -9.88 -27.95
CA LYS A 787 30.09 -9.17 -28.84
C LYS A 787 31.51 -9.15 -28.26
N THR A 788 32.49 -8.73 -29.05
CA THR A 788 33.87 -8.57 -28.58
C THR A 788 33.99 -7.37 -27.64
N HIS A 789 34.46 -7.62 -26.43
CA HIS A 789 34.78 -6.62 -25.41
C HIS A 789 36.27 -6.63 -25.07
N SER A 790 36.77 -5.54 -24.49
CA SER A 790 38.05 -5.58 -23.76
C SER A 790 37.81 -5.94 -22.31
N ILE A 791 38.54 -6.90 -21.74
CA ILE A 791 38.31 -7.38 -20.35
C ILE A 791 39.63 -7.51 -19.58
N GLU A 792 39.55 -7.35 -18.26
CA GLU A 792 40.73 -7.29 -17.38
C GLU A 792 40.54 -7.94 -16.00
N ALA A 793 39.30 -8.17 -15.56
CA ALA A 793 39.05 -8.90 -14.32
C ALA A 793 37.74 -9.68 -14.36
N ILE A 794 37.66 -10.70 -13.52
CA ILE A 794 36.48 -11.53 -13.30
C ILE A 794 36.29 -11.71 -11.80
N ASP A 795 35.07 -11.48 -11.30
CA ASP A 795 34.66 -11.85 -9.96
C ASP A 795 33.72 -13.06 -10.01
N LEU A 796 33.97 -14.01 -9.12
CA LEU A 796 33.10 -15.15 -8.81
C LEU A 796 32.64 -15.03 -7.36
N ASP A 797 31.38 -14.70 -7.15
CA ASP A 797 30.74 -14.60 -5.84
C ASP A 797 30.18 -15.97 -5.44
N SER A 798 30.68 -16.47 -4.30
CA SER A 798 30.20 -17.66 -3.61
C SER A 798 29.75 -17.36 -2.16
N THR A 799 29.38 -16.13 -1.82
CA THR A 799 29.29 -15.63 -0.44
C THR A 799 28.23 -16.35 0.39
N LEU A 800 27.05 -16.60 -0.18
CA LEU A 800 25.97 -17.36 0.50
C LEU A 800 26.24 -18.87 0.53
N SER A 801 27.32 -19.33 -0.08
CA SER A 801 27.79 -20.73 -0.08
C SER A 801 29.31 -20.75 0.05
N ALA A 802 29.78 -20.08 1.12
CA ALA A 802 31.17 -19.65 1.28
C ALA A 802 32.26 -20.71 1.05
N TYR A 803 31.94 -22.01 1.13
CA TYR A 803 32.88 -23.12 0.93
C TYR A 803 32.87 -23.73 -0.49
N ASP A 804 31.94 -23.30 -1.36
CA ASP A 804 31.73 -23.80 -2.71
C ASP A 804 32.55 -23.05 -3.78
N TYR A 805 33.64 -22.37 -3.39
CA TYR A 805 34.56 -21.73 -4.32
C TYR A 805 35.40 -22.76 -5.12
N PRO A 806 35.90 -22.40 -6.32
CA PRO A 806 36.75 -23.31 -7.09
C PRO A 806 38.08 -23.56 -6.37
N ARG A 807 38.45 -24.83 -6.14
CA ARG A 807 39.72 -25.19 -5.46
C ARG A 807 40.97 -24.87 -6.29
N GLY A 808 40.80 -24.61 -7.58
CA GLY A 808 41.78 -24.10 -8.52
C GLY A 808 41.03 -23.66 -9.76
N TYR A 809 41.57 -22.72 -10.52
CA TYR A 809 40.97 -22.26 -11.76
C TYR A 809 41.99 -22.03 -12.86
N GLU A 810 41.53 -22.14 -14.09
CA GLU A 810 42.15 -21.64 -15.31
C GLU A 810 41.13 -20.81 -16.08
N VAL A 811 41.54 -19.66 -16.61
CA VAL A 811 40.67 -18.80 -17.43
C VAL A 811 41.16 -18.84 -18.87
N TYR A 812 40.26 -19.20 -19.76
CA TYR A 812 40.46 -19.25 -21.20
C TYR A 812 39.59 -18.22 -21.90
N VAL A 813 40.07 -17.70 -23.03
CA VAL A 813 39.32 -16.77 -23.89
C VAL A 813 39.28 -17.28 -25.33
N SER A 814 38.25 -16.87 -26.08
CA SER A 814 38.07 -17.22 -27.49
C SER A 814 37.25 -16.17 -28.25
N ASN A 815 37.48 -16.05 -29.55
CA ASN A 815 36.65 -15.23 -30.45
C ASN A 815 35.64 -16.06 -31.26
N ASP A 816 35.70 -17.39 -31.19
CA ASP A 816 34.89 -18.31 -32.03
C ASP A 816 34.29 -19.48 -31.24
N ALA A 817 34.45 -19.51 -29.91
CA ALA A 817 34.07 -20.59 -29.00
C ALA A 817 34.71 -21.96 -29.27
N ASN A 818 35.64 -22.07 -30.21
CA ASN A 818 36.29 -23.31 -30.64
C ASN A 818 37.79 -23.32 -30.29
N ASN A 819 38.48 -22.22 -30.56
CA ASN A 819 39.90 -22.03 -30.31
C ASN A 819 40.09 -21.22 -29.03
N TRP A 820 40.64 -21.88 -28.00
CA TRP A 820 40.74 -21.32 -26.64
C TRP A 820 42.20 -21.03 -26.28
N THR A 821 42.44 -19.85 -25.72
CA THR A 821 43.76 -19.42 -25.22
C THR A 821 43.70 -19.25 -23.71
N LEU A 822 44.59 -19.94 -22.97
CA LEU A 822 44.75 -19.74 -21.53
C LEU A 822 45.36 -18.35 -21.28
N ILE A 823 44.73 -17.55 -20.41
CA ILE A 823 45.21 -16.20 -20.06
C ILE A 823 45.68 -16.09 -18.62
N THR A 824 45.15 -16.89 -17.70
CA THR A 824 45.58 -16.91 -16.30
C THR A 824 45.14 -18.20 -15.58
N SER A 825 45.77 -18.52 -14.46
CA SER A 825 45.44 -19.65 -13.60
C SER A 825 45.74 -19.33 -12.14
N GLY A 826 45.04 -19.99 -11.21
CA GLY A 826 45.21 -19.71 -9.79
C GLY A 826 44.40 -20.60 -8.86
N LYS A 827 44.29 -20.15 -7.60
CA LYS A 827 43.46 -20.76 -6.56
C LYS A 827 42.28 -19.87 -6.26
N GLY A 828 41.10 -20.45 -6.10
CA GLY A 828 39.93 -19.70 -5.64
C GLY A 828 40.04 -19.36 -4.15
N ASN A 829 39.31 -18.32 -3.77
CA ASN A 829 39.21 -17.83 -2.41
C ASN A 829 37.82 -18.11 -1.85
N LYS A 830 37.73 -18.21 -0.52
CA LYS A 830 36.46 -18.30 0.19
C LYS A 830 35.61 -17.05 -0.10
N GLU A 831 34.29 -17.24 -0.24
CA GLU A 831 33.29 -16.18 -0.47
C GLU A 831 33.41 -15.45 -1.82
N ILE A 832 34.54 -14.83 -2.17
CA ILE A 832 34.70 -14.14 -3.47
C ILE A 832 36.07 -14.48 -4.06
N THR A 833 36.07 -14.96 -5.31
CA THR A 833 37.29 -15.15 -6.11
C THR A 833 37.41 -14.07 -7.18
N THR A 834 38.25 -13.07 -6.93
CA THR A 834 38.64 -12.06 -7.91
C THR A 834 39.87 -12.51 -8.71
N ILE A 835 39.76 -12.48 -10.03
CA ILE A 835 40.78 -12.93 -10.98
C ILE A 835 41.19 -11.74 -11.86
N HIS A 836 42.41 -11.23 -11.69
CA HIS A 836 42.97 -10.15 -12.51
C HIS A 836 43.91 -10.69 -13.59
N PHE A 837 43.93 -10.05 -14.74
CA PHE A 837 44.83 -10.35 -15.86
C PHE A 837 45.06 -9.11 -16.74
N PRO A 838 46.12 -9.06 -17.56
CA PRO A 838 46.31 -7.98 -18.54
C PRO A 838 45.14 -7.88 -19.52
N GLU A 839 44.89 -6.67 -20.04
CA GLU A 839 43.82 -6.41 -21.02
C GLU A 839 43.84 -7.42 -22.19
N VAL A 840 42.69 -8.04 -22.41
CA VAL A 840 42.47 -8.96 -23.54
C VAL A 840 41.14 -8.65 -24.23
N ARG A 841 41.17 -8.65 -25.57
CA ARG A 841 39.96 -8.52 -26.38
C ARG A 841 39.40 -9.89 -26.72
N THR A 842 38.16 -10.15 -26.33
CA THR A 842 37.49 -11.45 -26.53
C THR A 842 35.97 -11.32 -26.60
N GLN A 843 35.30 -12.32 -27.15
CA GLN A 843 33.85 -12.50 -27.03
C GLN A 843 33.48 -13.62 -26.05
N TYR A 844 34.31 -14.66 -25.94
CA TYR A 844 34.02 -15.82 -25.10
C TYR A 844 35.03 -15.91 -23.96
N VAL A 845 34.53 -16.32 -22.79
CA VAL A 845 35.32 -16.59 -21.58
C VAL A 845 34.93 -17.97 -21.06
N ARG A 846 35.90 -18.77 -20.62
CA ARG A 846 35.68 -20.07 -19.99
C ARG A 846 36.54 -20.19 -18.74
N ILE A 847 35.91 -20.53 -17.63
CA ILE A 847 36.57 -20.77 -16.35
C ILE A 847 36.53 -22.27 -16.12
N VAL A 848 37.70 -22.88 -16.03
CA VAL A 848 37.85 -24.32 -15.76
C VAL A 848 38.30 -24.48 -14.32
N GLN A 849 37.52 -25.16 -13.51
CA GLN A 849 37.92 -25.58 -12.18
C GLN A 849 38.96 -26.72 -12.30
N THR A 850 40.04 -26.65 -11.52
CA THR A 850 41.19 -27.59 -11.64
C THR A 850 41.50 -28.38 -10.37
N GLY A 851 40.71 -28.24 -9.31
CA GLY A 851 40.95 -28.89 -8.02
C GLY A 851 39.94 -29.99 -7.70
N SER A 852 40.02 -30.56 -6.49
CA SER A 852 39.04 -31.52 -6.00
C SER A 852 38.63 -31.19 -4.57
N GLY A 853 37.39 -31.46 -4.18
CA GLY A 853 36.93 -31.22 -2.81
C GLY A 853 35.56 -31.82 -2.52
N GLY A 854 35.26 -32.03 -1.23
CA GLY A 854 33.96 -32.55 -0.77
C GLY A 854 32.80 -31.53 -0.80
N ASN A 855 33.01 -30.34 -1.35
CA ASN A 855 31.95 -29.34 -1.54
C ASN A 855 31.67 -29.18 -3.04
N TYR A 856 30.59 -28.49 -3.39
CA TYR A 856 30.28 -28.19 -4.79
C TYR A 856 31.20 -27.07 -5.29
N TRP A 857 31.21 -26.82 -6.59
CA TRP A 857 31.62 -25.51 -7.09
C TRP A 857 30.35 -24.75 -7.45
N SER A 858 30.16 -23.59 -6.84
CA SER A 858 28.98 -22.76 -6.98
C SER A 858 29.37 -21.33 -7.34
N ILE A 859 28.51 -20.64 -8.09
CA ILE A 859 28.60 -19.22 -8.40
C ILE A 859 27.21 -18.62 -8.17
N GLN A 860 27.07 -17.79 -7.13
CA GLN A 860 25.89 -16.96 -6.91
C GLN A 860 25.82 -15.88 -7.97
N GLU A 861 26.88 -15.11 -8.13
CA GLU A 861 26.95 -14.02 -9.09
C GLU A 861 28.35 -13.94 -9.70
N MET A 862 28.41 -13.68 -10.99
CA MET A 862 29.62 -13.49 -11.76
C MET A 862 29.60 -12.12 -12.41
N GLN A 863 30.75 -11.44 -12.37
CA GLN A 863 30.93 -10.17 -13.05
C GLN A 863 32.27 -10.13 -13.79
N ILE A 864 32.29 -9.52 -14.97
CA ILE A 864 33.49 -9.27 -15.78
C ILE A 864 33.68 -7.76 -15.88
N TYR A 865 34.92 -7.30 -15.74
CA TYR A 865 35.26 -5.89 -15.68
C TYR A 865 36.09 -5.45 -16.88
N SER A 866 35.84 -4.20 -17.30
CA SER A 866 36.43 -3.56 -18.47
C SER A 866 36.74 -2.09 -18.22
N ARG A 867 37.66 -1.51 -18.98
CA ARG A 867 37.87 -0.06 -19.09
C ARG A 867 37.27 0.55 -20.37
N GLU A 868 36.60 -0.25 -21.20
CA GLU A 868 36.20 0.16 -22.56
C GLU A 868 35.28 1.36 -22.65
#